data_AF-A0A2A5BSK1-F1
#
_entry.id   AF-A0A2A5BSK1-F1
#
_cell.length_a   1.000
_cell.length_b   1.000
_cell.length_c   1.000
_cell.angle_alpha   90.00
_cell.angle_beta   90.00
_cell.angle_gamma   90.00
#
_symmetry.space_group_name_H-M   'P 1'
#
loop_
_entity.id
_entity.type
_entity.pdbx_description
1 polymer ?
#
loop_
_entity_poly.entity_id
_entity_poly.type
_entity_poly.pdbx_seq_one_letter_code
_entity_poly.pdbx_strand_id
1 'polypeptide(L)'
;MKNSQITINMTSENLTKDIYKHGRAHLKAILNSYSEIFFMQGPISGLILLAIGFLNPNTAISGLISVVVAYGFAHFVGFKYEFLKSGFYTYNPLLVGLAIGHLFQISELSILFLALASILTFLLTAMLANLFYLYLGLQILSIPFVIVSSMVYLAAGRFPNLFVNDLYQPIFYQDFIFLPDYVNAFFKAVGSIVFMPNALSGLLICSVVLLRSRLLLLLAILGFGVGTSIHGLFVGSIQQASVDISSFNYILIAVALGGIFNLPAIKSYLIAIIAVALSTILISAVNAFWAQYGIPVFTLPFTIITLSFAYILQLVGYPNRPVLFKATPEETLDYHLSNKDRFPTEGFNINLPFSGSWTVWQGFDGKWTHQGIWRYAYDFVVMDSQNKSYANEGARLEDYYCYRQPVLSPVRGRVVRVVNYLPDNPIGSVDSINNWGNMLMIQDERGVYVELSHFAKDSIAVFEGGWVEPGSFLGLCGNSGYSPQPHIHVQVQASEVIGSATMPFSFAQYVEGSQYHSHGLPYEGKTINSALSVPYYDQLSTFLLDETLRYDVFIEGKLSKTIDIRVAMAVDSTFYFYRGDSKLYFGKLHGSFFVYHMDGKDPYLRMIYLSLASLPMHYEAGMFWKDSISNTVTQSTWMAAFTSLANAFLLKPIITTAQYHFSDEHTIKGRISNSFFSSVLETSITLDPYSKFTSIQLDNIELKRIDHEK
;
A
#
# COMPACT_ATOMS: atom_id res chain seq x y z
N MET A 1 -8.10 22.03 49.46
CA MET A 1 -8.44 21.65 48.07
C MET A 1 -7.29 20.75 47.58
N LYS A 2 -7.48 19.43 47.58
CA LYS A 2 -6.37 18.47 47.43
C LYS A 2 -6.03 18.25 45.96
N ASN A 3 -4.99 18.94 45.49
CA ASN A 3 -4.16 18.52 44.35
C ASN A 3 -3.42 17.24 44.75
N SER A 4 -3.72 16.11 44.12
CA SER A 4 -2.85 14.93 44.15
C SER A 4 -1.76 15.12 43.08
N GLN A 5 -0.63 15.70 43.49
CA GLN A 5 0.62 15.59 42.77
C GLN A 5 1.01 14.10 42.73
N ILE A 6 0.92 13.49 41.55
CA ILE A 6 1.60 12.22 41.29
C ILE A 6 3.07 12.56 41.09
N THR A 7 3.85 12.48 42.16
CA THR A 7 5.30 12.56 42.11
C THR A 7 5.81 11.26 41.48
N ILE A 8 6.08 11.28 40.18
CA ILE A 8 6.80 10.19 39.51
C ILE A 8 8.25 10.26 39.98
N ASN A 9 8.61 9.46 40.98
CA ASN A 9 10.01 9.20 41.33
C ASN A 9 10.66 8.41 40.18
N MET A 10 11.09 9.09 39.13
CA MET A 10 11.97 8.52 38.12
C MET A 10 13.38 8.38 38.72
N THR A 11 13.88 7.16 38.84
CA THR A 11 15.28 6.89 39.17
C THR A 11 16.19 7.48 38.08
N SER A 12 17.41 7.91 38.43
CA SER A 12 18.37 8.49 37.49
C SER A 12 18.66 7.60 36.28
N GLU A 13 18.53 6.27 36.45
CA GLU A 13 18.69 5.25 35.41
C GLU A 13 17.51 5.20 34.42
N ASN A 14 16.27 5.47 34.88
CA ASN A 14 15.10 5.57 34.01
C ASN A 14 15.09 6.91 33.25
N LEU A 15 15.52 7.99 33.90
CA LEU A 15 15.67 9.29 33.25
C LEU A 15 16.73 9.25 32.13
N THR A 16 17.87 8.58 32.37
CA THR A 16 18.91 8.40 31.35
C THR A 16 18.45 7.48 30.22
N LYS A 17 17.72 6.40 30.51
CA LYS A 17 17.13 5.52 29.48
C LYS A 17 16.10 6.26 28.62
N ASP A 18 15.24 7.10 29.22
CA ASP A 18 14.27 7.89 28.47
C ASP A 18 14.93 9.01 27.65
N ILE A 19 15.89 9.75 28.21
CA ILE A 19 16.66 10.76 27.46
C ILE A 19 17.39 10.10 26.27
N TYR A 20 18.00 8.93 26.48
CA TYR A 20 18.71 8.20 25.43
C TYR A 20 17.75 7.69 24.35
N LYS A 21 16.57 7.19 24.73
CA LYS A 21 15.53 6.72 23.82
C LYS A 21 14.95 7.86 22.96
N HIS A 22 14.66 9.01 23.57
CA HIS A 22 14.18 10.19 22.86
C HIS A 22 15.27 10.79 21.96
N GLY A 23 16.50 10.95 22.47
CA GLY A 23 17.64 11.43 21.68
C GLY A 23 17.92 10.58 20.44
N ARG A 24 17.87 9.25 20.58
CA ARG A 24 18.01 8.31 19.45
C ARG A 24 16.88 8.47 18.42
N ALA A 25 15.66 8.72 18.87
CA ALA A 25 14.51 8.93 17.98
C ALA A 25 14.67 10.21 17.15
N HIS A 26 15.10 11.31 17.76
CA HIS A 26 15.38 12.58 17.07
C HIS A 26 16.54 12.45 16.06
N LEU A 27 17.62 11.75 16.44
CA LEU A 27 18.73 11.49 15.52
C LEU A 27 18.29 10.68 14.29
N LYS A 28 17.44 9.65 14.49
CA LYS A 28 16.87 8.88 13.36
C LYS A 28 16.12 9.80 12.38
N ALA A 29 15.35 10.78 12.88
CA ALA A 29 14.61 11.71 12.03
C ALA A 29 15.52 12.65 11.22
N ILE A 30 16.58 13.17 11.85
CA ILE A 30 17.60 13.99 11.16
C ILE A 30 18.26 13.18 10.04
N LEU A 31 18.67 11.94 10.32
CA LEU A 31 19.30 11.06 9.33
C LEU A 31 18.35 10.70 8.18
N ASN A 32 17.06 10.47 8.45
CA ASN A 32 16.07 10.20 7.40
C ASN A 32 15.95 11.35 6.40
N SER A 33 16.24 12.59 6.80
CA SER A 33 16.24 13.74 5.87
C SER A 33 17.26 13.56 4.73
N TYR A 34 18.40 12.91 4.99
CA TYR A 34 19.43 12.65 3.97
C TYR A 34 19.01 11.53 3.02
N SER A 35 18.35 10.48 3.51
CA SER A 35 17.87 9.39 2.64
C SER A 35 16.69 9.83 1.76
N GLU A 36 15.85 10.74 2.25
CA GLU A 36 14.66 11.23 1.55
C GLU A 36 15.00 11.97 0.25
N ILE A 37 16.19 12.60 0.14
CA ILE A 37 16.68 13.23 -1.10
C ILE A 37 16.63 12.26 -2.29
N PHE A 38 16.84 10.97 -2.04
CA PHE A 38 16.86 9.91 -3.04
C PHE A 38 15.60 9.04 -3.01
N PHE A 39 14.51 9.52 -2.39
CA PHE A 39 13.26 8.77 -2.18
C PHE A 39 13.45 7.46 -1.43
N MET A 40 14.47 7.39 -0.56
CA MET A 40 14.74 6.22 0.27
C MET A 40 14.42 6.51 1.74
N GLN A 41 13.91 5.50 2.44
CA GLN A 41 13.72 5.59 3.89
C GLN A 41 14.79 4.77 4.63
N GLY A 42 15.33 5.34 5.71
CA GLY A 42 16.10 4.61 6.70
C GLY A 42 17.31 5.37 7.24
N PRO A 43 17.54 5.36 8.56
CA PRO A 43 18.57 6.17 9.19
C PRO A 43 19.99 5.72 8.85
N ILE A 44 20.18 4.44 8.49
CA ILE A 44 21.48 3.90 8.08
C ILE A 44 21.90 4.49 6.73
N SER A 45 20.98 4.52 5.75
CA SER A 45 21.24 5.17 4.46
C SER A 45 21.52 6.65 4.64
N GLY A 46 20.74 7.31 5.50
CA GLY A 46 20.98 8.71 5.87
C GLY A 46 22.36 8.96 6.48
N LEU A 47 22.81 8.09 7.40
CA LEU A 47 24.13 8.18 8.02
C LEU A 47 25.26 8.02 7.01
N ILE A 48 25.15 7.05 6.10
CA ILE A 48 26.17 6.83 5.07
C ILE A 48 26.20 8.02 4.10
N LEU A 49 25.04 8.56 3.70
CA LEU A 49 24.98 9.75 2.84
C LEU A 49 25.55 11.00 3.51
N LEU A 50 25.27 11.20 4.81
CA LEU A 50 25.92 12.25 5.60
C LEU A 50 27.45 12.06 5.64
N ALA A 51 27.92 10.83 5.87
CA ALA A 51 29.36 10.53 5.88
C ALA A 51 30.03 10.79 4.51
N ILE A 52 29.37 10.44 3.41
CA ILE A 52 29.83 10.78 2.05
C ILE A 52 29.87 12.30 1.87
N GLY A 53 28.89 13.04 2.41
CA GLY A 53 28.86 14.49 2.39
C GLY A 53 30.17 15.11 2.89
N PHE A 54 30.80 14.52 3.91
CA PHE A 54 32.06 15.03 4.49
C PHE A 54 33.29 14.95 3.57
N LEU A 55 33.18 14.38 2.36
CA LEU A 55 34.17 14.62 1.30
C LEU A 55 34.24 16.12 0.94
N ASN A 56 33.17 16.87 1.19
CA ASN A 56 33.14 18.32 1.20
C ASN A 56 32.58 18.81 2.56
N PRO A 57 33.45 19.03 3.55
CA PRO A 57 33.03 19.38 4.91
C PRO A 57 32.16 20.65 4.98
N ASN A 58 32.43 21.65 4.13
CA ASN A 58 31.72 22.93 4.16
C ASN A 58 30.25 22.74 3.76
N THR A 59 30.00 22.02 2.66
CA THR A 59 28.66 21.66 2.22
C THR A 59 27.96 20.75 3.24
N ALA A 60 28.64 19.73 3.74
CA ALA A 60 28.05 18.77 4.68
C ALA A 60 27.62 19.38 6.02
N ILE A 61 28.48 20.21 6.63
CA ILE A 61 28.19 20.88 7.89
C ILE A 61 27.03 21.86 7.69
N SER A 62 27.01 22.61 6.58
CA SER A 62 25.91 23.52 6.26
C SER A 62 24.57 22.79 6.14
N GLY A 63 24.55 21.66 5.42
CA GLY A 63 23.37 20.79 5.35
C GLY A 63 22.91 20.30 6.72
N LEU A 64 23.84 19.85 7.56
CA LEU A 64 23.54 19.33 8.90
C LEU A 64 22.96 20.42 9.82
N ILE A 65 23.56 21.61 9.84
CA ILE A 65 23.05 22.76 10.61
C ILE A 65 21.63 23.09 10.15
N SER A 66 21.36 23.07 8.84
CA SER A 66 20.05 23.42 8.30
C SER A 66 18.96 22.47 8.77
N VAL A 67 19.23 21.16 8.76
CA VAL A 67 18.29 20.15 9.26
C VAL A 67 18.08 20.32 10.77
N VAL A 68 19.13 20.53 11.55
CA VAL A 68 19.03 20.71 13.01
C VAL A 68 18.22 21.96 13.35
N VAL A 69 18.46 23.08 12.66
CA VAL A 69 17.71 24.32 12.87
C VAL A 69 16.24 24.16 12.49
N ALA A 70 15.96 23.60 11.30
CA ALA A 70 14.59 23.38 10.85
C ALA A 70 13.83 22.43 11.79
N TYR A 71 14.47 21.34 12.22
CA TYR A 71 13.89 20.38 13.17
C TYR A 71 13.64 21.01 14.54
N GLY A 72 14.60 21.76 15.08
CA GLY A 72 14.46 22.48 16.34
C GLY A 72 13.33 23.50 16.29
N PHE A 73 13.22 24.26 15.19
CA PHE A 73 12.14 25.21 14.98
C PHE A 73 10.77 24.51 14.85
N ALA A 74 10.69 23.39 14.13
CA ALA A 74 9.47 22.60 14.01
C ALA A 74 8.96 22.17 15.41
N HIS A 75 9.86 21.70 16.26
CA HIS A 75 9.53 21.32 17.63
C HIS A 75 9.10 22.53 18.47
N PHE A 76 9.80 23.66 18.34
CA PHE A 76 9.44 24.92 19.00
C PHE A 76 8.01 25.40 18.66
N VAL A 77 7.57 25.23 17.41
CA VAL A 77 6.22 25.60 16.94
C VAL A 77 5.16 24.54 17.32
N GLY A 78 5.57 23.36 17.81
CA GLY A 78 4.66 22.33 18.32
C GLY A 78 4.41 21.15 17.37
N PHE A 79 5.22 20.96 16.32
CA PHE A 79 5.14 19.73 15.51
C PHE A 79 5.52 18.50 16.34
N LYS A 80 4.65 17.48 16.33
CA LYS A 80 4.91 16.22 17.01
C LYS A 80 5.93 15.38 16.25
N TYR A 81 6.64 14.50 16.98
CA TYR A 81 7.66 13.62 16.43
C TYR A 81 7.14 12.76 15.26
N GLU A 82 5.88 12.32 15.34
CA GLU A 82 5.24 11.46 14.35
C GLU A 82 5.21 12.07 12.95
N PHE A 83 5.13 13.40 12.86
CA PHE A 83 5.18 14.14 11.59
C PHE A 83 6.61 14.33 11.07
N LEU A 84 7.58 14.43 11.98
CA LEU A 84 8.97 14.73 11.65
C LEU A 84 9.81 13.47 11.40
N LYS A 85 9.37 12.30 11.86
CA LYS A 85 10.16 11.06 11.80
C LYS A 85 10.57 10.62 10.39
N SER A 86 9.80 10.96 9.36
CA SER A 86 10.07 10.55 7.97
C SER A 86 11.15 11.39 7.28
N GLY A 87 11.49 12.58 7.82
CA GLY A 87 12.39 13.53 7.15
C GLY A 87 11.72 14.36 6.04
N PHE A 88 10.45 14.11 5.73
CA PHE A 88 9.69 14.80 4.67
C PHE A 88 9.67 16.33 4.81
N TYR A 89 9.54 16.86 6.03
CA TYR A 89 9.52 18.30 6.27
C TYR A 89 10.91 18.94 6.31
N THR A 90 11.98 18.15 6.40
CA THR A 90 13.33 18.62 6.70
C THR A 90 14.36 18.37 5.58
N TYR A 91 14.05 17.54 4.57
CA TYR A 91 14.95 17.38 3.42
C TYR A 91 15.01 18.62 2.51
N ASN A 92 13.93 19.41 2.42
CA ASN A 92 13.96 20.68 1.68
C ASN A 92 14.93 21.68 2.36
N PRO A 93 14.83 21.94 3.68
CA PRO A 93 15.86 22.67 4.42
C PRO A 93 17.28 22.11 4.25
N LEU A 94 17.44 20.78 4.23
CA LEU A 94 18.73 20.15 3.96
C LEU A 94 19.31 20.59 2.61
N LEU A 95 18.54 20.50 1.53
CA LEU A 95 18.99 20.89 0.19
C LEU A 95 19.36 22.38 0.12
N VAL A 96 18.61 23.26 0.81
CA VAL A 96 18.95 24.70 0.91
C VAL A 96 20.27 24.88 1.66
N GLY A 97 20.50 24.14 2.74
CA GLY A 97 21.75 24.13 3.47
C GLY A 97 22.94 23.69 2.64
N LEU A 98 22.79 22.61 1.87
CA LEU A 98 23.81 22.12 0.94
C LEU A 98 24.11 23.18 -0.14
N ALA A 99 23.09 23.85 -0.67
CA ALA A 99 23.24 24.92 -1.66
C ALA A 99 24.01 26.13 -1.09
N ILE A 100 23.66 26.59 0.11
CA ILE A 100 24.34 27.69 0.80
C ILE A 100 25.79 27.32 1.10
N GLY A 101 26.04 26.10 1.60
CA GLY A 101 27.39 25.62 1.87
C GLY A 101 28.21 25.31 0.61
N HIS A 102 27.57 25.19 -0.56
CA HIS A 102 28.30 25.17 -1.83
C HIS A 102 28.73 26.58 -2.26
N LEU A 103 27.93 27.60 -1.93
CA LEU A 103 28.16 28.99 -2.33
C LEU A 103 29.09 29.76 -1.38
N PHE A 104 28.95 29.58 -0.07
CA PHE A 104 29.63 30.36 0.96
C PHE A 104 30.46 29.50 1.89
N GLN A 105 31.60 30.02 2.34
CA GLN A 105 32.35 29.43 3.45
C GLN A 105 31.58 29.56 4.77
N ILE A 106 31.73 28.59 5.66
CA ILE A 106 31.16 28.67 7.01
C ILE A 106 31.84 29.79 7.81
N SER A 107 31.02 30.71 8.29
CA SER A 107 31.35 31.86 9.13
C SER A 107 30.17 32.12 10.07
N GLU A 108 30.34 32.96 11.08
CA GLU A 108 29.25 33.33 11.99
C GLU A 108 28.04 33.92 11.24
N LEU A 109 28.30 34.77 10.25
CA LEU A 109 27.23 35.40 9.46
C LEU A 109 26.56 34.41 8.50
N SER A 110 27.32 33.52 7.85
CA SER A 110 26.72 32.52 6.97
C SER A 110 25.93 31.46 7.75
N ILE A 111 26.30 31.16 9.00
CA ILE A 111 25.49 30.32 9.90
C ILE A 111 24.16 31.01 10.25
N LEU A 112 24.17 32.30 10.58
CA LEU A 112 22.94 33.06 10.82
C LEU A 112 22.03 33.06 9.58
N PHE A 113 22.62 33.33 8.41
CA PHE A 113 21.90 33.34 7.14
C PHE A 113 21.29 31.97 6.82
N LEU A 114 22.07 30.89 7.03
CA LEU A 114 21.63 29.52 6.86
C LEU A 114 20.49 29.15 7.81
N ALA A 115 20.55 29.58 9.07
CA ALA A 115 19.48 29.35 10.03
C ALA A 115 18.16 30.03 9.59
N LEU A 116 18.22 31.28 9.15
CA LEU A 116 17.06 32.02 8.64
C LEU A 116 16.48 31.38 7.38
N ALA A 117 17.33 31.00 6.43
CA ALA A 117 16.91 30.31 5.21
C ALA A 117 16.25 28.97 5.55
N SER A 118 16.82 28.19 6.47
CA SER A 118 16.27 26.89 6.89
C SER A 118 14.89 26.99 7.52
N ILE A 119 14.68 27.99 8.39
CA ILE A 119 13.37 28.26 9.00
C ILE A 119 12.36 28.65 7.92
N LEU A 120 12.73 29.54 7.00
CA LEU A 120 11.88 29.94 5.89
C LEU A 120 11.52 28.74 5.00
N THR A 121 12.48 27.88 4.68
CA THR A 121 12.24 26.67 3.90
C THR A 121 11.28 25.73 4.63
N PHE A 122 11.46 25.51 5.93
CA PHE A 122 10.56 24.66 6.71
C PHE A 122 9.12 25.21 6.70
N LEU A 123 8.94 26.52 6.94
CA LEU A 123 7.62 27.17 6.91
C LEU A 123 6.94 26.99 5.54
N LEU A 124 7.71 27.20 4.47
CA LEU A 124 7.22 27.03 3.10
C LEU A 124 6.90 25.57 2.78
N THR A 125 7.74 24.63 3.22
CA THR A 125 7.50 23.18 3.10
C THR A 125 6.21 22.79 3.81
N ALA A 126 6.00 23.21 5.06
CA ALA A 126 4.80 22.89 5.81
C ALA A 126 3.53 23.48 5.18
N MET A 127 3.58 24.76 4.78
CA MET A 127 2.46 25.44 4.14
C MET A 127 2.09 24.80 2.80
N LEU A 128 3.08 24.62 1.90
CA LEU A 128 2.83 24.07 0.57
C LEU A 128 2.43 22.59 0.65
N ALA A 129 2.99 21.81 1.58
CA ALA A 129 2.63 20.40 1.73
C ALA A 129 1.14 20.22 2.00
N ASN A 130 0.59 21.06 2.89
CA ASN A 130 -0.83 21.05 3.18
C ASN A 130 -1.68 21.49 1.97
N LEU A 131 -1.28 22.57 1.27
CA LEU A 131 -2.01 23.05 0.10
C LEU A 131 -2.02 22.03 -1.04
N PHE A 132 -0.87 21.43 -1.36
CA PHE A 132 -0.77 20.43 -2.42
C PHE A 132 -1.56 19.17 -2.11
N TYR A 133 -1.55 18.73 -0.84
CA TYR A 133 -2.36 17.59 -0.43
C TYR A 133 -3.86 17.87 -0.58
N LEU A 134 -4.33 19.02 -0.07
CA LEU A 134 -5.77 19.35 -0.07
C LEU A 134 -6.32 19.64 -1.46
N TYR A 135 -5.59 20.38 -2.30
CA TYR A 135 -6.11 20.85 -3.59
C TYR A 135 -5.71 19.99 -4.78
N LEU A 136 -4.55 19.32 -4.72
CA LEU A 136 -4.02 18.54 -5.83
C LEU A 136 -3.92 17.03 -5.51
N GLY A 137 -3.98 16.65 -4.22
CA GLY A 137 -3.72 15.28 -3.79
C GLY A 137 -2.28 14.82 -4.05
N LEU A 138 -1.33 15.75 -4.11
CA LEU A 138 0.07 15.48 -4.46
C LEU A 138 1.04 15.84 -3.34
N GLN A 139 2.25 15.29 -3.42
CA GLN A 139 3.39 15.74 -2.63
C GLN A 139 4.01 17.00 -3.25
N ILE A 140 4.76 17.77 -2.46
CA ILE A 140 5.37 19.05 -2.90
C ILE A 140 6.72 18.91 -3.58
N LEU A 141 7.39 17.76 -3.47
CA LEU A 141 8.77 17.57 -3.93
C LEU A 141 9.69 18.71 -3.44
N SER A 142 10.59 19.18 -4.28
CA SER A 142 11.62 20.16 -3.92
C SER A 142 11.22 21.62 -4.27
N ILE A 143 9.92 21.92 -4.42
CA ILE A 143 9.44 23.30 -4.64
C ILE A 143 9.98 24.27 -3.58
N PRO A 144 9.88 23.99 -2.26
CA PRO A 144 10.38 24.93 -1.25
C PRO A 144 11.88 25.19 -1.38
N PHE A 145 12.66 24.13 -1.63
CA PHE A 145 14.08 24.24 -1.89
C PHE A 145 14.40 25.14 -3.09
N VAL A 146 13.70 24.97 -4.22
CA VAL A 146 13.92 25.79 -5.42
C VAL A 146 13.62 27.25 -5.12
N ILE A 147 12.47 27.55 -4.51
CA ILE A 147 12.07 28.93 -4.21
C ILE A 147 13.10 29.60 -3.29
N VAL A 148 13.43 28.96 -2.17
CA VAL A 148 14.33 29.56 -1.18
C VAL A 148 15.77 29.63 -1.72
N SER A 149 16.25 28.62 -2.45
CA SER A 149 17.60 28.67 -3.03
C SER A 149 17.73 29.73 -4.11
N SER A 150 16.71 29.93 -4.95
CA SER A 150 16.68 31.03 -5.92
C SER A 150 16.68 32.40 -5.20
N MET A 151 15.90 32.55 -4.12
CA MET A 151 15.93 33.77 -3.30
C MET A 151 17.32 34.00 -2.68
N VAL A 152 17.96 32.95 -2.17
CA VAL A 152 19.31 33.00 -1.61
C VAL A 152 20.32 33.48 -2.65
N TYR A 153 20.32 32.92 -3.86
CA TYR A 153 21.26 33.30 -4.91
C TYR A 153 21.04 34.74 -5.38
N LEU A 154 19.79 35.20 -5.49
CA LEU A 154 19.46 36.60 -5.80
C LEU A 154 19.89 37.55 -4.67
N ALA A 155 19.69 37.15 -3.42
CA ALA A 155 20.05 37.95 -2.26
C ALA A 155 21.57 37.98 -2.00
N ALA A 156 22.29 36.91 -2.35
CA ALA A 156 23.74 36.80 -2.22
C ALA A 156 24.45 38.01 -2.82
N GLY A 157 24.08 38.41 -4.05
CA GLY A 157 24.65 39.59 -4.71
C GLY A 157 24.41 40.93 -4.00
N ARG A 158 23.52 40.97 -2.98
CA ARG A 158 23.23 42.15 -2.16
C ARG A 158 23.83 42.07 -0.75
N PHE A 159 24.43 40.95 -0.39
CA PHE A 159 25.03 40.70 0.93
C PHE A 159 26.54 40.46 0.81
N PRO A 160 27.35 41.49 0.48
CA PRO A 160 28.79 41.34 0.26
C PRO A 160 29.53 40.79 1.47
N ASN A 161 29.02 41.04 2.69
CA ASN A 161 29.59 40.52 3.93
C ASN A 161 29.41 38.99 4.09
N LEU A 162 28.71 38.30 3.21
CA LEU A 162 28.70 36.83 3.18
C LEU A 162 29.95 36.25 2.49
N PHE A 163 30.73 37.06 1.75
CA PHE A 163 31.89 36.62 0.96
C PHE A 163 33.24 36.88 1.64
N VAL A 164 33.26 37.11 2.97
CA VAL A 164 34.28 37.92 3.67
C VAL A 164 35.73 37.41 3.60
N ASN A 165 36.03 36.17 3.21
CA ASN A 165 37.43 35.68 3.22
C ASN A 165 37.92 34.98 1.94
N ASP A 166 37.05 34.69 0.97
CA ASP A 166 37.27 34.12 -0.39
C ASP A 166 36.02 33.30 -0.75
N LEU A 167 35.74 33.10 -2.06
CA LEU A 167 34.78 32.07 -2.47
C LEU A 167 35.21 30.71 -1.92
N TYR A 168 34.27 29.88 -1.45
CA TYR A 168 34.61 28.51 -1.08
C TYR A 168 35.16 27.79 -2.31
N GLN A 169 36.44 27.41 -2.29
CA GLN A 169 37.03 26.61 -3.35
C GLN A 169 36.58 25.17 -3.17
N PRO A 170 35.81 24.60 -4.13
CA PRO A 170 35.39 23.22 -4.03
C PRO A 170 36.61 22.30 -4.02
N ILE A 171 36.55 21.22 -3.24
CA ILE A 171 37.53 20.15 -3.34
C ILE A 171 37.32 19.45 -4.69
N PHE A 172 38.31 19.56 -5.57
CA PHE A 172 38.30 18.90 -6.87
C PHE A 172 38.91 17.50 -6.75
N TYR A 173 38.12 16.48 -7.07
CA TYR A 173 38.61 15.13 -7.26
C TYR A 173 38.91 14.92 -8.74
N GLN A 174 40.02 14.25 -9.03
CA GLN A 174 40.30 13.81 -10.40
C GLN A 174 39.28 12.76 -10.84
N ASP A 175 38.93 12.81 -12.12
CA ASP A 175 38.09 11.79 -12.74
C ASP A 175 38.78 10.43 -12.74
N PHE A 176 37.99 9.37 -12.75
CA PHE A 176 38.53 8.02 -12.85
C PHE A 176 39.06 7.80 -14.26
N ILE A 177 40.38 7.79 -14.40
CA ILE A 177 41.10 7.65 -15.69
C ILE A 177 40.70 6.37 -16.44
N PHE A 178 40.37 5.31 -15.70
CA PHE A 178 39.98 4.02 -16.27
C PHE A 178 38.51 3.94 -16.70
N LEU A 179 37.69 4.94 -16.36
CA LEU A 179 36.28 4.97 -16.73
C LEU A 179 36.07 5.87 -17.96
N PRO A 180 35.19 5.49 -18.90
CA PRO A 180 34.79 6.37 -19.99
C PRO A 180 34.22 7.69 -19.46
N ASP A 181 34.46 8.81 -20.17
CA ASP A 181 33.97 10.14 -19.77
C ASP A 181 32.47 10.17 -19.52
N TYR A 182 31.69 9.44 -20.33
CA TYR A 182 30.25 9.33 -20.16
C TYR A 182 29.84 8.71 -18.82
N VAL A 183 30.62 7.76 -18.31
CA VAL A 183 30.40 7.14 -17.00
C VAL A 183 30.84 8.09 -15.87
N ASN A 184 31.96 8.79 -16.04
CA ASN A 184 32.35 9.87 -15.11
C ASN A 184 31.28 10.96 -15.03
N ALA A 185 30.69 11.35 -16.18
CA ALA A 185 29.62 12.32 -16.27
C ALA A 185 28.34 11.86 -15.55
N PHE A 186 27.96 10.58 -15.67
CA PHE A 186 26.86 10.00 -14.91
C PHE A 186 27.09 10.12 -13.40
N PHE A 187 28.27 9.74 -12.90
CA PHE A 187 28.57 9.85 -11.47
C PHE A 187 28.59 11.31 -11.01
N LYS A 188 29.15 12.23 -11.80
CA LYS A 188 29.08 13.66 -11.50
C LYS A 188 27.63 14.13 -11.39
N ALA A 189 26.75 13.74 -12.31
CA ALA A 189 25.33 14.08 -12.25
C ALA A 189 24.66 13.54 -10.98
N VAL A 190 24.96 12.30 -10.56
CA VAL A 190 24.44 11.76 -9.29
C VAL A 190 24.96 12.58 -8.09
N GLY A 191 26.24 12.92 -8.07
CA GLY A 191 26.84 13.76 -7.01
C GLY A 191 26.25 15.18 -6.97
N SER A 192 25.87 15.74 -8.13
CA SER A 192 25.23 17.06 -8.23
C SER A 192 23.89 17.14 -7.49
N ILE A 193 23.18 16.03 -7.28
CA ILE A 193 21.93 15.98 -6.50
C ILE A 193 22.14 16.53 -5.08
N VAL A 194 23.33 16.32 -4.51
CA VAL A 194 23.72 16.78 -3.17
C VAL A 194 24.82 17.86 -3.22
N PHE A 195 24.91 18.60 -4.33
CA PHE A 195 25.89 19.69 -4.52
C PHE A 195 27.36 19.25 -4.48
N MET A 196 27.65 18.02 -4.91
CA MET A 196 29.00 17.46 -4.97
C MET A 196 29.28 16.92 -6.39
N PRO A 197 29.52 17.77 -7.39
CA PRO A 197 29.62 17.39 -8.81
C PRO A 197 30.96 16.71 -9.15
N ASN A 198 31.28 15.61 -8.46
CA ASN A 198 32.49 14.80 -8.68
C ASN A 198 32.15 13.30 -8.76
N ALA A 199 32.93 12.56 -9.54
CA ALA A 199 32.65 11.15 -9.83
C ALA A 199 32.76 10.24 -8.58
N LEU A 200 33.67 10.55 -7.65
CA LEU A 200 33.83 9.77 -6.41
C LEU A 200 32.56 9.81 -5.55
N SER A 201 32.00 11.00 -5.31
CA SER A 201 30.77 11.16 -4.53
C SER A 201 29.60 10.46 -5.19
N GLY A 202 29.47 10.61 -6.52
CA GLY A 202 28.47 9.90 -7.31
C GLY A 202 28.56 8.38 -7.21
N LEU A 203 29.77 7.81 -7.34
CA LEU A 203 30.01 6.37 -7.23
C LEU A 203 29.62 5.83 -5.84
N LEU A 204 29.99 6.54 -4.77
CA LEU A 204 29.63 6.15 -3.41
C LEU A 204 28.11 6.23 -3.18
N ILE A 205 27.44 7.28 -3.67
CA ILE A 205 25.99 7.41 -3.61
C ILE A 205 25.31 6.29 -4.41
N CYS A 206 25.75 6.02 -5.63
CA CYS A 206 25.27 4.90 -6.45
C CYS A 206 25.43 3.55 -5.74
N SER A 207 26.52 3.35 -5.01
CA SER A 207 26.74 2.13 -4.22
C SER A 207 25.71 1.98 -3.10
N VAL A 208 25.40 3.07 -2.39
CA VAL A 208 24.33 3.08 -1.37
C VAL A 208 22.97 2.81 -1.99
N VAL A 209 22.64 3.48 -3.11
CA VAL A 209 21.39 3.27 -3.84
C VAL A 209 21.29 1.82 -4.31
N LEU A 210 22.33 1.25 -4.92
CA LEU A 210 22.35 -0.15 -5.39
C LEU A 210 22.07 -1.16 -4.28
N LEU A 211 22.63 -0.92 -3.09
CA LEU A 211 22.44 -1.79 -1.92
C LEU A 211 21.02 -1.70 -1.35
N ARG A 212 20.32 -0.60 -1.58
CA ARG A 212 18.96 -0.36 -1.07
C ARG A 212 17.89 -0.69 -2.10
N SER A 213 18.04 -0.21 -3.33
CA SER A 213 17.14 -0.42 -4.46
C SER A 213 17.93 -0.49 -5.75
N ARG A 214 17.88 -1.67 -6.38
CA ARG A 214 18.52 -1.91 -7.68
C ARG A 214 17.74 -1.23 -8.78
N LEU A 215 16.42 -1.18 -8.63
CA LEU A 215 15.55 -0.52 -9.57
C LEU A 215 15.81 0.99 -9.62
N LEU A 216 15.99 1.65 -8.47
CA LEU A 216 16.32 3.08 -8.46
C LEU A 216 17.61 3.38 -9.22
N LEU A 217 18.64 2.54 -9.08
CA LEU A 217 19.86 2.70 -9.87
C LEU A 217 19.61 2.50 -11.37
N LEU A 218 18.86 1.47 -11.76
CA LEU A 218 18.53 1.23 -13.17
C LEU A 218 17.73 2.38 -13.78
N LEU A 219 16.76 2.93 -13.05
CA LEU A 219 16.00 4.10 -13.46
C LEU A 219 16.87 5.35 -13.54
N ALA A 220 17.84 5.52 -12.63
CA ALA A 220 18.81 6.60 -12.70
C ALA A 220 19.67 6.52 -13.98
N ILE A 221 20.18 5.32 -14.30
CA ILE A 221 20.95 5.07 -15.53
C ILE A 221 20.08 5.33 -16.76
N LEU A 222 18.83 4.83 -16.76
CA LEU A 222 17.88 5.03 -17.85
C LEU A 222 17.58 6.53 -18.06
N GLY A 223 17.27 7.25 -16.99
CA GLY A 223 16.97 8.68 -17.02
C GLY A 223 18.13 9.49 -17.55
N PHE A 224 19.33 9.31 -16.99
CA PHE A 224 20.53 9.97 -17.49
C PHE A 224 20.79 9.63 -18.95
N GLY A 225 20.74 8.36 -19.32
CA GLY A 225 21.03 7.89 -20.67
C GLY A 225 20.08 8.46 -21.72
N VAL A 226 18.77 8.43 -21.45
CA VAL A 226 17.74 8.97 -22.35
C VAL A 226 17.85 10.49 -22.42
N GLY A 227 17.96 11.16 -21.28
CA GLY A 227 17.97 12.63 -21.20
C GLY A 227 19.18 13.24 -21.91
N THR A 228 20.39 12.75 -21.65
CA THR A 228 21.61 13.27 -22.30
C THR A 228 21.67 12.91 -23.78
N SER A 229 21.14 11.77 -24.20
CA SER A 229 21.05 11.41 -25.63
C SER A 229 20.13 12.37 -26.38
N ILE A 230 18.92 12.60 -25.87
CA ILE A 230 17.94 13.52 -26.49
C ILE A 230 18.46 14.96 -26.46
N HIS A 231 18.99 15.40 -25.32
CA HIS A 231 19.62 16.72 -25.21
C HIS A 231 20.80 16.87 -26.18
N GLY A 232 21.62 15.83 -26.30
CA GLY A 232 22.74 15.77 -27.24
C GLY A 232 22.33 15.86 -28.70
N LEU A 233 21.15 15.34 -29.07
CA LEU A 233 20.59 15.52 -30.42
C LEU A 233 20.26 16.99 -30.71
N PHE A 234 19.74 17.74 -29.74
CA PHE A 234 19.45 19.16 -29.90
C PHE A 234 20.71 20.03 -29.90
N VAL A 235 21.70 19.68 -29.08
CA VAL A 235 22.98 20.42 -28.96
C VAL A 235 23.97 20.04 -30.07
N GLY A 236 23.80 18.87 -30.71
CA GLY A 236 24.73 18.32 -31.70
C GLY A 236 25.91 17.56 -31.11
N SER A 237 25.95 17.37 -29.78
CA SER A 237 27.01 16.62 -29.08
C SER A 237 26.49 15.96 -27.81
N ILE A 238 26.47 14.63 -27.79
CA ILE A 238 26.13 13.84 -26.59
C ILE A 238 27.17 14.07 -25.49
N GLN A 239 28.45 14.26 -25.85
CA GLN A 239 29.51 14.52 -24.89
C GLN A 239 29.33 15.86 -24.18
N GLN A 240 28.90 16.91 -24.90
CA GLN A 240 28.61 18.20 -24.28
C GLN A 240 27.36 18.11 -23.39
N ALA A 241 26.32 17.41 -23.84
CA ALA A 241 25.10 17.22 -23.08
C ALA A 241 25.30 16.38 -21.81
N SER A 242 26.21 15.39 -21.83
CA SER A 242 26.47 14.52 -20.67
C SER A 242 27.21 15.24 -19.54
N VAL A 243 28.09 16.19 -19.86
CA VAL A 243 28.87 16.97 -18.88
C VAL A 243 28.03 18.08 -18.24
N ASP A 244 26.84 18.39 -18.75
CA ASP A 244 25.92 19.35 -18.13
C ASP A 244 25.52 18.89 -16.72
N ILE A 245 25.90 19.68 -15.72
CA ILE A 245 25.63 19.46 -14.30
C ILE A 245 24.12 19.30 -14.07
N SER A 246 23.26 19.96 -14.86
CA SER A 246 21.80 19.93 -14.74
C SER A 246 21.19 18.57 -15.09
N SER A 247 21.96 17.65 -15.68
CA SER A 247 21.52 16.32 -16.11
C SER A 247 21.01 15.43 -14.97
N PHE A 248 21.28 15.78 -13.72
CA PHE A 248 20.69 15.09 -12.57
C PHE A 248 19.15 15.21 -12.53
N ASN A 249 18.57 16.24 -13.16
CA ASN A 249 17.12 16.36 -13.27
C ASN A 249 16.52 15.17 -14.04
N TYR A 250 17.20 14.68 -15.08
CA TYR A 250 16.76 13.48 -15.83
C TYR A 250 16.70 12.25 -14.93
N ILE A 251 17.68 12.10 -14.05
CA ILE A 251 17.77 11.01 -13.07
C ILE A 251 16.57 11.06 -12.12
N LEU A 252 16.32 12.22 -11.51
CA LEU A 252 15.23 12.37 -10.53
C LEU A 252 13.85 12.17 -11.16
N ILE A 253 13.63 12.64 -12.40
CA ILE A 253 12.35 12.43 -13.11
C ILE A 253 12.11 10.94 -13.38
N ALA A 254 13.13 10.24 -13.88
CA ALA A 254 13.02 8.83 -14.20
C ALA A 254 12.76 7.98 -12.96
N VAL A 255 13.47 8.26 -11.87
CA VAL A 255 13.27 7.62 -10.55
C VAL A 255 11.85 7.88 -10.03
N ALA A 256 11.43 9.15 -10.02
CA ALA A 256 10.16 9.53 -9.43
C ALA A 256 8.95 8.94 -10.19
N LEU A 257 8.92 9.05 -11.52
CA LEU A 257 7.79 8.57 -12.33
C LEU A 257 7.89 7.09 -12.69
N GLY A 258 9.10 6.51 -12.70
CA GLY A 258 9.32 5.11 -13.08
C GLY A 258 9.17 4.12 -11.93
N GLY A 259 9.33 4.55 -10.67
CA GLY A 259 9.28 3.62 -9.53
C GLY A 259 8.66 4.15 -8.24
N ILE A 260 8.61 5.47 -8.01
CA ILE A 260 8.08 6.03 -6.75
C ILE A 260 6.59 6.37 -6.88
N PHE A 261 6.22 7.29 -7.77
CA PHE A 261 4.82 7.74 -7.95
C PHE A 261 3.99 6.83 -8.85
N ASN A 262 4.64 5.91 -9.56
CA ASN A 262 3.99 4.82 -10.28
C ASN A 262 4.68 3.52 -9.90
N LEU A 263 3.89 2.45 -9.81
CA LEU A 263 4.38 1.10 -9.62
C LEU A 263 5.32 0.72 -10.78
N PRO A 264 6.45 0.06 -10.50
CA PRO A 264 7.37 -0.41 -11.52
C PRO A 264 6.68 -1.31 -12.54
N ALA A 265 6.61 -0.83 -13.78
CA ALA A 265 5.99 -1.54 -14.88
C ALA A 265 6.47 -0.94 -16.21
N ILE A 266 6.42 -1.72 -17.29
CA ILE A 266 6.82 -1.28 -18.64
C ILE A 266 6.12 0.04 -19.02
N LYS A 267 4.82 0.17 -18.74
CA LYS A 267 4.06 1.40 -19.01
C LYS A 267 4.59 2.59 -18.20
N SER A 268 4.93 2.40 -16.93
CA SER A 268 5.49 3.44 -16.06
C SER A 268 6.87 3.89 -16.54
N TYR A 269 7.71 2.98 -17.04
CA TYR A 269 9.01 3.33 -17.62
C TYR A 269 8.88 4.10 -18.93
N LEU A 270 7.92 3.77 -19.78
CA LEU A 270 7.64 4.54 -20.99
C LEU A 270 7.17 5.96 -20.66
N ILE A 271 6.32 6.12 -19.65
CA ILE A 271 5.92 7.44 -19.14
C ILE A 271 7.14 8.21 -18.64
N ALA A 272 8.01 7.57 -17.86
CA ALA A 272 9.24 8.19 -17.36
C ALA A 272 10.17 8.64 -18.51
N ILE A 273 10.32 7.83 -19.56
CA ILE A 273 11.10 8.18 -20.77
C ILE A 273 10.52 9.42 -21.46
N ILE A 274 9.20 9.48 -21.64
CA ILE A 274 8.53 10.64 -22.24
C ILE A 274 8.73 11.89 -21.37
N ALA A 275 8.58 11.75 -20.06
CA ALA A 275 8.78 12.86 -19.13
C ALA A 275 10.23 13.38 -19.16
N VAL A 276 11.22 12.48 -19.20
CA VAL A 276 12.63 12.83 -19.35
C VAL A 276 12.86 13.55 -20.69
N ALA A 277 12.30 13.06 -21.79
CA ALA A 277 12.41 13.69 -23.10
C ALA A 277 11.84 15.12 -23.10
N LEU A 278 10.67 15.34 -22.50
CA LEU A 278 10.08 16.68 -22.38
C LEU A 278 10.92 17.60 -21.49
N SER A 279 11.55 17.04 -20.46
CA SER A 279 12.36 17.82 -19.53
C SER A 279 13.61 18.42 -20.16
N THR A 280 14.16 17.85 -21.25
CA THR A 280 15.35 18.40 -21.91
C THR A 280 15.08 19.83 -22.39
N ILE A 281 13.90 20.08 -22.96
CA ILE A 281 13.47 21.39 -23.43
C ILE A 281 13.38 22.36 -22.24
N LEU A 282 12.74 21.92 -21.16
CA LEU A 282 12.55 22.75 -19.96
C LEU A 282 13.89 23.07 -19.28
N ILE A 283 14.82 22.11 -19.20
CA ILE A 283 16.17 22.33 -18.65
C ILE A 283 16.90 23.40 -19.47
N SER A 284 16.94 23.27 -20.79
CA SER A 284 17.61 24.26 -21.64
C SER A 284 16.98 25.65 -21.51
N ALA A 285 15.64 25.73 -21.45
CA ALA A 285 14.93 26.99 -21.26
C ALA A 285 15.20 27.65 -19.90
N VAL A 286 15.12 26.87 -18.81
CA VAL A 286 15.42 27.36 -17.46
C VAL A 286 16.88 27.78 -17.36
N ASN A 287 17.81 27.00 -17.91
CA ASN A 287 19.24 27.34 -17.90
C ASN A 287 19.50 28.68 -18.62
N ALA A 288 18.92 28.87 -19.80
CA ALA A 288 19.06 30.12 -20.56
C ALA A 288 18.51 31.34 -19.81
N PHE A 289 17.39 31.18 -19.09
CA PHE A 289 16.77 32.27 -18.34
C PHE A 289 17.50 32.56 -17.02
N TRP A 290 17.77 31.54 -16.20
CA TRP A 290 18.43 31.66 -14.90
C TRP A 290 19.89 32.04 -14.95
N ALA A 291 20.62 31.66 -16.01
CA ALA A 291 22.00 32.11 -16.21
C ALA A 291 22.11 33.65 -16.24
N GLN A 292 21.08 34.37 -16.71
CA GLN A 292 21.08 35.84 -16.73
C GLN A 292 21.10 36.47 -15.33
N TYR A 293 20.62 35.73 -14.32
CA TYR A 293 20.55 36.16 -12.92
C TYR A 293 21.58 35.46 -12.04
N GLY A 294 22.47 34.65 -12.62
CA GLY A 294 23.46 33.87 -11.87
C GLY A 294 22.85 32.76 -11.02
N ILE A 295 21.62 32.32 -11.33
CA ILE A 295 20.92 31.26 -10.60
C ILE A 295 21.16 29.91 -11.31
N PRO A 296 21.47 28.83 -10.58
CA PRO A 296 21.48 27.48 -11.15
C PRO A 296 20.07 26.98 -11.50
N VAL A 297 19.98 26.00 -12.40
CA VAL A 297 18.70 25.35 -12.77
C VAL A 297 18.02 24.66 -11.56
N PHE A 298 18.82 24.22 -10.59
CA PHE A 298 18.37 23.40 -9.45
C PHE A 298 17.48 22.23 -9.91
N THR A 299 16.51 21.85 -9.08
CA THR A 299 15.54 20.76 -9.32
C THR A 299 14.24 21.28 -9.94
N LEU A 300 14.21 22.51 -10.47
CA LEU A 300 12.97 23.12 -11.00
C LEU A 300 12.38 22.32 -12.16
N PRO A 301 13.16 21.90 -13.20
CA PRO A 301 12.62 21.09 -14.28
C PRO A 301 12.10 19.73 -13.80
N PHE A 302 12.84 19.07 -12.91
CA PHE A 302 12.39 17.83 -12.26
C PHE A 302 11.02 18.01 -11.60
N THR A 303 10.88 19.07 -10.82
CA THR A 303 9.69 19.32 -10.01
C THR A 303 8.46 19.59 -10.88
N ILE A 304 8.57 20.46 -11.88
CA ILE A 304 7.47 20.80 -12.77
C ILE A 304 7.01 19.58 -13.56
N ILE A 305 7.94 18.86 -14.20
CA ILE A 305 7.61 17.71 -15.05
C ILE A 305 7.00 16.59 -14.20
N THR A 306 7.64 16.23 -13.08
CA THR A 306 7.18 15.13 -12.24
C THR A 306 5.78 15.40 -11.68
N LEU A 307 5.52 16.60 -11.17
CA LEU A 307 4.21 16.95 -10.62
C LEU A 307 3.13 17.02 -11.70
N SER A 308 3.45 17.51 -12.90
CA SER A 308 2.50 17.56 -14.02
C SER A 308 2.04 16.17 -14.42
N PHE A 309 2.98 15.22 -14.58
CA PHE A 309 2.65 13.83 -14.89
C PHE A 309 1.93 13.16 -13.72
N ALA A 310 2.41 13.33 -12.49
CA ALA A 310 1.75 12.76 -11.31
C ALA A 310 0.31 13.27 -11.16
N TYR A 311 0.04 14.54 -11.45
CA TYR A 311 -1.32 15.10 -11.42
C TYR A 311 -2.21 14.49 -12.51
N ILE A 312 -1.75 14.50 -13.76
CA ILE A 312 -2.54 13.98 -14.89
C ILE A 312 -2.86 12.49 -14.70
N LEU A 313 -1.88 11.69 -14.28
CA LEU A 313 -2.08 10.27 -14.01
C LEU A 313 -3.07 10.02 -12.87
N GLN A 314 -3.13 10.92 -11.88
CA GLN A 314 -4.13 10.84 -10.83
C GLN A 314 -5.53 11.17 -11.35
N LEU A 315 -5.67 12.23 -12.15
CA LEU A 315 -6.95 12.65 -12.72
C LEU A 315 -7.59 11.57 -13.59
N VAL A 316 -6.79 10.81 -14.34
CA VAL A 316 -7.30 9.72 -15.20
C VAL A 316 -7.45 8.38 -14.48
N GLY A 317 -7.18 8.33 -13.16
CA GLY A 317 -7.24 7.08 -12.38
C GLY A 317 -6.26 6.02 -12.87
N TYR A 318 -5.01 6.41 -13.18
CA TYR A 318 -4.01 5.51 -13.74
C TYR A 318 -3.82 4.26 -12.84
N PRO A 319 -4.00 3.03 -13.37
CA PRO A 319 -4.13 1.82 -12.55
C PRO A 319 -2.84 1.43 -11.82
N ASN A 320 -1.67 1.84 -12.32
CA ASN A 320 -0.39 1.52 -11.70
C ASN A 320 0.06 2.58 -10.68
N ARG A 321 -0.86 3.31 -10.05
CA ARG A 321 -0.50 4.20 -8.93
C ARG A 321 -0.43 3.41 -7.62
N PRO A 322 0.61 3.59 -6.80
CA PRO A 322 0.68 2.94 -5.50
C PRO A 322 -0.36 3.55 -4.54
N VAL A 323 -1.03 2.68 -3.79
CA VAL A 323 -1.93 3.08 -2.70
C VAL A 323 -1.14 3.40 -1.42
N LEU A 324 -0.05 2.67 -1.20
CA LEU A 324 0.85 2.82 -0.05
C LEU A 324 2.29 2.84 -0.54
N PHE A 325 3.10 3.76 -0.03
CA PHE A 325 4.52 3.84 -0.34
C PHE A 325 5.33 3.10 0.73
N LYS A 326 6.18 2.15 0.30
CA LYS A 326 7.16 1.47 1.17
C LYS A 326 8.54 2.12 1.05
N ALA A 327 9.55 1.57 1.74
CA ALA A 327 10.87 2.19 1.80
C ALA A 327 11.60 2.21 0.44
N THR A 328 11.20 1.32 -0.48
CA THR A 328 11.69 1.25 -1.85
C THR A 328 10.56 0.95 -2.85
N PRO A 329 10.74 1.25 -4.14
CA PRO A 329 9.84 0.82 -5.22
C PRO A 329 9.60 -0.70 -5.25
N GLU A 330 10.64 -1.49 -5.01
CA GLU A 330 10.57 -2.95 -5.01
C GLU A 330 9.63 -3.49 -3.92
N GLU A 331 9.75 -2.96 -2.69
CA GLU A 331 8.87 -3.32 -1.58
C GLU A 331 7.43 -2.84 -1.85
N THR A 332 7.28 -1.69 -2.50
CA THR A 332 5.97 -1.14 -2.88
C THR A 332 5.28 -2.03 -3.92
N LEU A 333 6.03 -2.50 -4.93
CA LEU A 333 5.53 -3.45 -5.92
C LEU A 333 5.14 -4.78 -5.29
N ASP A 334 5.99 -5.33 -4.43
CA ASP A 334 5.72 -6.61 -3.76
C ASP A 334 4.46 -6.51 -2.88
N TYR A 335 4.30 -5.43 -2.12
CA TYR A 335 3.08 -5.15 -1.34
C TYR A 335 1.84 -5.05 -2.23
N HIS A 336 1.92 -4.34 -3.36
CA HIS A 336 0.80 -4.23 -4.29
C HIS A 336 0.42 -5.59 -4.87
N LEU A 337 1.40 -6.37 -5.34
CA LEU A 337 1.18 -7.70 -5.91
C LEU A 337 0.59 -8.67 -4.88
N SER A 338 1.05 -8.64 -3.63
CA SER A 338 0.48 -9.50 -2.58
C SER A 338 -0.95 -9.10 -2.20
N ASN A 339 -1.30 -7.82 -2.27
CA ASN A 339 -2.61 -7.35 -1.80
C ASN A 339 -3.67 -7.22 -2.90
N LYS A 340 -3.28 -7.10 -4.17
CA LYS A 340 -4.21 -6.98 -5.28
C LYS A 340 -5.23 -8.12 -5.33
N ASP A 341 -4.77 -9.35 -5.08
CA ASP A 341 -5.63 -10.53 -5.08
C ASP A 341 -6.41 -10.71 -3.76
N ARG A 342 -5.94 -10.10 -2.66
CA ARG A 342 -6.55 -10.23 -1.33
C ARG A 342 -7.68 -9.23 -1.11
N PHE A 343 -7.49 -8.04 -1.67
CA PHE A 343 -8.36 -6.88 -1.51
C PHE A 343 -8.60 -6.26 -2.89
N PRO A 344 -9.39 -6.91 -3.76
CA PRO A 344 -9.72 -6.33 -5.05
C PRO A 344 -10.41 -4.99 -4.85
N THR A 345 -9.97 -4.00 -5.61
CA THR A 345 -10.44 -2.61 -5.53
C THR A 345 -11.78 -2.39 -6.23
N GLU A 346 -12.40 -3.43 -6.80
CA GLU A 346 -13.57 -3.32 -7.66
C GLU A 346 -14.84 -3.86 -6.99
N GLY A 347 -15.83 -2.98 -6.85
CA GLY A 347 -17.20 -3.32 -6.50
C GLY A 347 -17.53 -3.38 -5.00
N PHE A 348 -18.82 -3.54 -4.72
CA PHE A 348 -19.33 -3.73 -3.36
C PHE A 348 -19.28 -5.21 -2.97
N ASN A 349 -18.76 -5.52 -1.80
CA ASN A 349 -18.87 -6.87 -1.24
C ASN A 349 -20.24 -7.07 -0.57
N ILE A 350 -20.97 -8.11 -0.95
CA ILE A 350 -22.26 -8.53 -0.35
C ILE A 350 -22.21 -10.01 0.03
N ASN A 351 -22.96 -10.48 1.03
CA ASN A 351 -23.01 -11.91 1.36
C ASN A 351 -23.94 -12.65 0.39
N LEU A 352 -23.88 -13.99 0.40
CA LEU A 352 -24.86 -14.80 -0.33
C LEU A 352 -26.26 -14.66 0.29
N PRO A 353 -27.32 -14.53 -0.54
CA PRO A 353 -28.68 -14.29 -0.05
C PRO A 353 -29.40 -15.58 0.39
N PHE A 354 -28.66 -16.61 0.82
CA PHE A 354 -29.22 -17.91 1.20
C PHE A 354 -28.26 -18.67 2.12
N SER A 355 -28.80 -19.71 2.76
CA SER A 355 -28.04 -20.74 3.46
C SER A 355 -28.06 -22.05 2.69
N GLY A 356 -27.07 -22.92 2.93
CA GLY A 356 -26.94 -24.20 2.23
C GLY A 356 -26.34 -24.05 0.84
N SER A 357 -26.43 -25.13 0.04
CA SER A 357 -25.80 -25.25 -1.27
C SER A 357 -26.70 -24.80 -2.41
N TRP A 358 -26.25 -23.79 -3.14
CA TRP A 358 -26.92 -23.27 -4.32
C TRP A 358 -25.95 -23.18 -5.49
N THR A 359 -26.46 -23.36 -6.69
CA THR A 359 -25.71 -23.31 -7.94
C THR A 359 -25.97 -21.98 -8.64
N VAL A 360 -24.89 -21.35 -9.12
CA VAL A 360 -24.97 -20.18 -10.00
C VAL A 360 -25.62 -20.59 -11.31
N TRP A 361 -26.79 -20.06 -11.62
CA TRP A 361 -27.51 -20.32 -12.86
C TRP A 361 -27.13 -19.33 -13.97
N GLN A 362 -27.04 -18.04 -13.62
CA GLN A 362 -26.49 -16.98 -14.46
C GLN A 362 -25.62 -16.05 -13.62
N GLY A 363 -24.51 -15.58 -14.18
CA GLY A 363 -23.63 -14.60 -13.55
C GLY A 363 -23.58 -13.28 -14.30
N PHE A 364 -22.53 -12.49 -14.06
CA PHE A 364 -22.29 -11.26 -14.80
C PHE A 364 -22.15 -11.53 -16.29
N ASP A 365 -22.66 -10.62 -17.11
CA ASP A 365 -22.64 -10.75 -18.59
C ASP A 365 -23.33 -12.03 -19.11
N GLY A 366 -24.36 -12.46 -18.39
CA GLY A 366 -25.15 -13.65 -18.69
C GLY A 366 -25.77 -13.66 -20.09
N LYS A 367 -26.02 -14.86 -20.59
CA LYS A 367 -26.46 -15.10 -21.97
C LYS A 367 -27.84 -14.51 -22.30
N TRP A 368 -28.74 -14.42 -21.32
CA TRP A 368 -30.16 -14.11 -21.58
C TRP A 368 -30.59 -12.74 -21.05
N THR A 369 -30.42 -12.48 -19.75
CA THR A 369 -31.01 -11.31 -19.07
C THR A 369 -29.97 -10.32 -18.54
N HIS A 370 -28.78 -10.79 -18.13
CA HIS A 370 -27.72 -9.96 -17.53
C HIS A 370 -26.86 -9.27 -18.59
N GLN A 371 -27.44 -8.34 -19.35
CA GLN A 371 -26.77 -7.64 -20.45
C GLN A 371 -26.90 -6.12 -20.36
N GLY A 372 -25.98 -5.41 -21.02
CA GLY A 372 -26.00 -3.96 -21.13
C GLY A 372 -25.98 -3.28 -19.75
N ILE A 373 -27.02 -2.52 -19.43
CA ILE A 373 -27.15 -1.80 -18.16
C ILE A 373 -27.49 -2.72 -16.96
N TRP A 374 -27.95 -3.95 -17.21
CA TRP A 374 -28.28 -4.95 -16.17
C TRP A 374 -27.26 -6.09 -16.09
N ARG A 375 -26.05 -5.85 -16.60
CA ARG A 375 -25.00 -6.88 -16.72
C ARG A 375 -24.45 -7.39 -15.39
N TYR A 376 -24.59 -6.66 -14.29
CA TYR A 376 -24.04 -7.01 -12.99
C TYR A 376 -25.13 -7.60 -12.09
N ALA A 377 -25.49 -8.86 -12.33
CA ALA A 377 -26.47 -9.59 -11.55
C ALA A 377 -26.18 -11.10 -11.50
N TYR A 378 -26.82 -11.79 -10.57
CA TYR A 378 -26.68 -13.23 -10.36
C TYR A 378 -28.04 -13.89 -10.15
N ASP A 379 -28.21 -15.06 -10.77
CA ASP A 379 -29.35 -15.95 -10.54
C ASP A 379 -28.88 -17.24 -9.88
N PHE A 380 -29.62 -17.71 -8.87
CA PHE A 380 -29.29 -18.91 -8.11
C PHE A 380 -30.43 -19.93 -8.09
N VAL A 381 -30.07 -21.20 -8.25
CA VAL A 381 -30.97 -22.35 -8.15
C VAL A 381 -30.38 -23.40 -7.21
N VAL A 382 -31.16 -24.38 -6.78
CA VAL A 382 -30.66 -25.56 -6.05
C VAL A 382 -30.65 -26.73 -7.01
N MET A 383 -29.52 -27.43 -7.12
CA MET A 383 -29.37 -28.62 -7.98
C MET A 383 -29.08 -29.87 -7.15
N ASP A 384 -29.55 -31.02 -7.64
CA ASP A 384 -29.18 -32.33 -7.11
C ASP A 384 -27.81 -32.81 -7.63
N SER A 385 -27.38 -34.00 -7.20
CA SER A 385 -26.12 -34.62 -7.62
C SER A 385 -26.05 -34.97 -9.11
N GLN A 386 -27.16 -34.90 -9.84
CA GLN A 386 -27.24 -35.12 -11.29
C GLN A 386 -27.30 -33.78 -12.06
N ASN A 387 -27.07 -32.64 -11.39
CA ASN A 387 -27.17 -31.29 -11.93
C ASN A 387 -28.58 -30.95 -12.46
N LYS A 388 -29.65 -31.50 -11.86
CA LYS A 388 -31.02 -31.11 -12.15
C LYS A 388 -31.53 -30.14 -11.09
N SER A 389 -32.25 -29.11 -11.50
CA SER A 389 -32.88 -28.12 -10.59
C SER A 389 -34.21 -28.60 -9.98
N TYR A 390 -34.70 -29.76 -10.41
CA TYR A 390 -36.00 -30.30 -10.02
C TYR A 390 -35.98 -31.83 -9.90
N ALA A 391 -36.93 -32.35 -9.12
CA ALA A 391 -37.30 -33.75 -9.04
C ALA A 391 -38.46 -34.08 -10.02
N ASN A 392 -38.79 -35.36 -10.17
CA ASN A 392 -39.92 -35.80 -11.00
C ASN A 392 -39.80 -35.29 -12.47
N GLU A 393 -40.89 -34.77 -13.02
CA GLU A 393 -40.98 -34.23 -14.39
C GLU A 393 -40.64 -32.73 -14.48
N GLY A 394 -40.54 -32.02 -13.35
CA GLY A 394 -40.31 -30.57 -13.33
C GLY A 394 -41.49 -29.74 -13.86
N ALA A 395 -42.71 -30.30 -13.86
CA ALA A 395 -43.90 -29.65 -14.41
C ALA A 395 -44.58 -28.70 -13.41
N ARG A 396 -44.25 -28.80 -12.11
CA ARG A 396 -44.85 -28.00 -11.03
C ARG A 396 -43.78 -27.27 -10.24
N LEU A 397 -44.16 -26.16 -9.60
CA LEU A 397 -43.27 -25.37 -8.75
C LEU A 397 -42.65 -26.21 -7.62
N GLU A 398 -43.46 -27.08 -7.02
CA GLU A 398 -43.06 -27.95 -5.90
C GLU A 398 -42.04 -29.02 -6.28
N ASP A 399 -41.86 -29.28 -7.58
CA ASP A 399 -40.84 -30.20 -8.06
C ASP A 399 -39.43 -29.57 -8.01
N TYR A 400 -39.31 -28.23 -7.95
CA TYR A 400 -38.03 -27.52 -7.92
C TYR A 400 -37.45 -27.40 -6.52
N TYR A 401 -36.19 -27.78 -6.34
CA TYR A 401 -35.56 -27.87 -5.03
C TYR A 401 -35.39 -26.50 -4.33
N CYS A 402 -35.25 -25.42 -5.11
CA CYS A 402 -35.14 -24.06 -4.61
C CYS A 402 -36.50 -23.44 -4.27
N TYR A 403 -37.62 -23.97 -4.76
CA TYR A 403 -38.93 -23.38 -4.50
C TYR A 403 -39.24 -23.42 -3.00
N ARG A 404 -39.67 -22.26 -2.48
CA ARG A 404 -39.92 -22.02 -1.06
C ARG A 404 -38.72 -22.22 -0.12
N GLN A 405 -37.50 -22.22 -0.63
CA GLN A 405 -36.30 -22.16 0.23
C GLN A 405 -36.13 -20.75 0.83
N PRO A 406 -35.58 -20.63 2.05
CA PRO A 406 -35.34 -19.33 2.68
C PRO A 406 -34.37 -18.44 1.91
N VAL A 407 -34.73 -17.16 1.79
CA VAL A 407 -33.89 -16.09 1.24
C VAL A 407 -33.49 -15.17 2.39
N LEU A 408 -32.20 -14.85 2.45
CA LEU A 408 -31.57 -14.10 3.54
C LEU A 408 -31.02 -12.76 3.05
N SER A 409 -30.88 -11.81 3.97
CA SER A 409 -30.29 -10.51 3.65
C SER A 409 -28.80 -10.66 3.31
N PRO A 410 -28.35 -10.20 2.14
CA PRO A 410 -26.93 -10.21 1.78
C PRO A 410 -26.14 -9.08 2.45
N VAL A 411 -26.83 -8.02 2.91
CA VAL A 411 -26.22 -6.81 3.46
C VAL A 411 -26.90 -6.35 4.74
N ARG A 412 -26.22 -5.44 5.43
CA ARG A 412 -26.83 -4.61 6.47
C ARG A 412 -27.44 -3.39 5.81
N GLY A 413 -28.68 -3.06 6.15
CA GLY A 413 -29.30 -1.87 5.59
C GLY A 413 -30.77 -1.70 5.88
N ARG A 414 -31.34 -0.65 5.29
CA ARG A 414 -32.75 -0.30 5.41
C ARG A 414 -33.53 -0.82 4.20
N VAL A 415 -34.61 -1.54 4.44
CA VAL A 415 -35.53 -1.96 3.37
C VAL A 415 -36.23 -0.71 2.84
N VAL A 416 -36.10 -0.41 1.54
CA VAL A 416 -36.67 0.80 0.92
C VAL A 416 -37.81 0.52 -0.04
N ARG A 417 -37.91 -0.71 -0.54
CA ARG A 417 -38.97 -1.13 -1.47
C ARG A 417 -39.36 -2.58 -1.24
N VAL A 418 -40.66 -2.88 -1.28
CA VAL A 418 -41.19 -4.26 -1.23
C VAL A 418 -42.37 -4.43 -2.19
N VAL A 419 -42.32 -5.46 -3.02
CA VAL A 419 -43.44 -5.97 -3.82
C VAL A 419 -43.64 -7.44 -3.45
N ASN A 420 -44.83 -7.80 -2.94
CA ASN A 420 -45.05 -9.14 -2.35
C ASN A 420 -46.35 -9.84 -2.79
N TYR A 421 -47.14 -9.23 -3.69
CA TYR A 421 -48.51 -9.68 -3.98
C TYR A 421 -48.68 -10.37 -5.35
N LEU A 422 -47.64 -10.38 -6.20
CA LEU A 422 -47.71 -10.94 -7.54
C LEU A 422 -47.72 -12.48 -7.49
N PRO A 423 -48.53 -13.16 -8.33
CA PRO A 423 -48.57 -14.62 -8.36
C PRO A 423 -47.28 -15.22 -8.92
N ASP A 424 -46.94 -16.42 -8.45
CA ASP A 424 -45.91 -17.25 -9.07
C ASP A 424 -46.36 -17.76 -10.44
N ASN A 425 -45.46 -17.75 -11.43
CA ASN A 425 -45.74 -18.22 -12.77
C ASN A 425 -45.79 -19.76 -12.82
N PRO A 426 -46.65 -20.35 -13.66
CA PRO A 426 -46.48 -21.72 -14.11
C PRO A 426 -45.09 -21.94 -14.72
N ILE A 427 -44.53 -23.15 -14.60
CA ILE A 427 -43.22 -23.50 -15.16
C ILE A 427 -43.20 -23.25 -16.67
N GLY A 428 -42.13 -22.61 -17.15
CA GLY A 428 -41.91 -22.24 -18.54
C GLY A 428 -42.60 -20.95 -19.00
N SER A 429 -43.41 -20.32 -18.14
CA SER A 429 -44.07 -19.03 -18.43
C SER A 429 -43.44 -17.88 -17.64
N VAL A 430 -43.63 -16.64 -18.10
CA VAL A 430 -43.06 -15.43 -17.49
C VAL A 430 -44.06 -14.29 -17.51
N ASP A 431 -43.96 -13.38 -16.53
CA ASP A 431 -44.60 -12.07 -16.55
C ASP A 431 -43.61 -11.03 -17.09
N SER A 432 -43.83 -10.60 -18.34
CA SER A 432 -42.98 -9.60 -19.02
C SER A 432 -43.39 -8.15 -18.78
N ILE A 433 -44.47 -7.92 -18.02
CA ILE A 433 -44.90 -6.58 -17.61
C ILE A 433 -44.23 -6.26 -16.28
N ASN A 434 -44.28 -7.19 -15.32
CA ASN A 434 -43.66 -7.04 -14.00
C ASN A 434 -42.36 -7.84 -13.89
N ASN A 435 -41.34 -7.47 -14.66
CA ASN A 435 -40.11 -8.27 -14.82
C ASN A 435 -39.44 -8.71 -13.52
N TRP A 436 -39.45 -7.89 -12.46
CA TRP A 436 -38.83 -8.21 -11.18
C TRP A 436 -39.71 -9.05 -10.24
N GLY A 437 -40.99 -9.22 -10.55
CA GLY A 437 -41.92 -10.02 -9.76
C GLY A 437 -42.06 -9.50 -8.32
N ASN A 438 -42.23 -10.42 -7.38
CA ASN A 438 -42.10 -10.11 -5.96
C ASN A 438 -40.62 -9.90 -5.64
N MET A 439 -40.32 -8.77 -5.02
CA MET A 439 -38.97 -8.29 -4.85
C MET A 439 -38.85 -7.38 -3.65
N LEU A 440 -37.62 -7.14 -3.21
CA LEU A 440 -37.33 -6.11 -2.22
C LEU A 440 -35.99 -5.45 -2.52
N MET A 441 -35.84 -4.21 -2.05
CA MET A 441 -34.58 -3.47 -2.09
C MET A 441 -34.13 -3.08 -0.71
N ILE A 442 -32.83 -3.25 -0.46
CA ILE A 442 -32.16 -2.82 0.76
C ILE A 442 -31.16 -1.72 0.40
N GLN A 443 -31.33 -0.55 1.01
CA GLN A 443 -30.33 0.51 0.97
C GLN A 443 -29.19 0.14 1.93
N ASP A 444 -28.04 -0.17 1.35
CA ASP A 444 -26.79 -0.43 2.05
C ASP A 444 -26.21 0.88 2.62
N GLU A 445 -25.55 0.79 3.78
CA GLU A 445 -24.93 1.95 4.45
C GLU A 445 -23.88 2.67 3.58
N ARG A 446 -23.33 1.99 2.57
CA ARG A 446 -22.38 2.54 1.60
C ARG A 446 -23.05 3.34 0.47
N GLY A 447 -24.38 3.48 0.49
CA GLY A 447 -25.14 4.33 -0.44
C GLY A 447 -25.61 3.67 -1.73
N VAL A 448 -25.56 2.33 -1.81
CA VAL A 448 -26.10 1.53 -2.93
C VAL A 448 -27.34 0.76 -2.52
N TYR A 449 -28.04 0.20 -3.51
CA TYR A 449 -29.27 -0.55 -3.31
C TYR A 449 -29.06 -1.99 -3.77
N VAL A 450 -29.27 -2.94 -2.87
CA VAL A 450 -29.25 -4.37 -3.18
C VAL A 450 -30.67 -4.83 -3.41
N GLU A 451 -30.94 -5.30 -4.62
CA GLU A 451 -32.24 -5.80 -5.04
C GLU A 451 -32.23 -7.33 -5.06
N LEU A 452 -33.27 -7.93 -4.49
CA LEU A 452 -33.55 -9.36 -4.60
C LEU A 452 -34.93 -9.54 -5.21
N SER A 453 -35.03 -10.45 -6.18
CA SER A 453 -36.24 -10.62 -7.01
C SER A 453 -36.68 -12.08 -7.13
N HIS A 454 -37.90 -12.27 -7.63
CA HIS A 454 -38.56 -13.57 -7.83
C HIS A 454 -38.98 -14.31 -6.54
N PHE A 455 -39.34 -13.58 -5.48
CA PHE A 455 -39.90 -14.18 -4.26
C PHE A 455 -41.25 -14.88 -4.52
N ALA A 456 -41.55 -15.87 -3.69
CA ALA A 456 -42.86 -16.52 -3.69
C ALA A 456 -43.94 -15.54 -3.23
N LYS A 457 -45.15 -15.68 -3.78
CA LYS A 457 -46.28 -14.82 -3.42
C LYS A 457 -46.51 -14.80 -1.90
N ASP A 458 -46.72 -13.61 -1.36
CA ASP A 458 -47.03 -13.35 0.05
C ASP A 458 -45.98 -13.92 1.03
N SER A 459 -44.73 -14.07 0.60
CA SER A 459 -43.66 -14.71 1.40
C SER A 459 -42.67 -13.74 2.03
N ILE A 460 -42.56 -12.50 1.53
CA ILE A 460 -41.65 -11.50 2.11
C ILE A 460 -42.15 -11.12 3.51
N ALA A 461 -41.29 -11.31 4.51
CA ALA A 461 -41.59 -11.15 5.94
C ALA A 461 -41.12 -9.79 6.51
N VAL A 462 -40.41 -9.00 5.72
CA VAL A 462 -39.94 -7.65 6.07
C VAL A 462 -40.84 -6.57 5.45
N PHE A 463 -40.74 -5.34 5.95
CA PHE A 463 -41.54 -4.20 5.50
C PHE A 463 -40.67 -2.98 5.18
N GLU A 464 -41.18 -2.10 4.31
CA GLU A 464 -40.50 -0.85 3.95
C GLU A 464 -40.24 0.02 5.19
N GLY A 465 -38.99 0.49 5.31
CA GLY A 465 -38.50 1.24 6.46
C GLY A 465 -37.82 0.40 7.54
N GLY A 466 -38.00 -0.93 7.53
CA GLY A 466 -37.34 -1.85 8.46
C GLY A 466 -35.83 -1.97 8.23
N TRP A 467 -35.10 -2.36 9.27
CA TRP A 467 -33.66 -2.64 9.19
C TRP A 467 -33.41 -4.14 9.17
N VAL A 468 -32.42 -4.56 8.39
CA VAL A 468 -31.96 -5.95 8.29
C VAL A 468 -30.45 -6.03 8.46
N GLU A 469 -29.99 -7.14 9.04
CA GLU A 469 -28.58 -7.52 9.14
C GLU A 469 -28.27 -8.68 8.18
N PRO A 470 -27.01 -8.89 7.76
CA PRO A 470 -26.64 -10.06 6.97
C PRO A 470 -27.13 -11.36 7.61
N GLY A 471 -27.77 -12.22 6.82
CA GLY A 471 -28.38 -13.46 7.31
C GLY A 471 -29.80 -13.33 7.87
N SER A 472 -30.37 -12.12 7.96
CA SER A 472 -31.77 -11.93 8.36
C SER A 472 -32.72 -12.59 7.35
N PHE A 473 -33.74 -13.30 7.82
CA PHE A 473 -34.76 -13.89 6.95
C PHE A 473 -35.57 -12.79 6.23
N LEU A 474 -35.63 -12.87 4.90
CA LEU A 474 -36.36 -11.90 4.08
C LEU A 474 -37.68 -12.46 3.56
N GLY A 475 -37.69 -13.72 3.12
CA GLY A 475 -38.83 -14.36 2.49
C GLY A 475 -38.45 -15.70 1.87
N LEU A 476 -39.28 -16.21 0.96
CA LEU A 476 -39.06 -17.51 0.34
C LEU A 476 -38.87 -17.37 -1.18
N CYS A 477 -38.01 -18.23 -1.74
CA CYS A 477 -37.79 -18.32 -3.17
C CYS A 477 -39.05 -18.74 -3.92
N GLY A 478 -39.35 -18.05 -5.02
CA GLY A 478 -40.54 -18.26 -5.84
C GLY A 478 -40.21 -18.27 -7.32
N ASN A 479 -41.22 -17.98 -8.12
CA ASN A 479 -41.20 -17.96 -9.58
C ASN A 479 -42.04 -16.81 -10.15
N SER A 480 -42.08 -15.66 -9.48
CA SER A 480 -42.83 -14.47 -9.93
C SER A 480 -42.01 -13.61 -10.90
N GLY A 481 -42.64 -12.81 -11.76
CA GLY A 481 -41.96 -11.89 -12.68
C GLY A 481 -41.38 -12.55 -13.94
N TYR A 482 -40.25 -12.07 -14.45
CA TYR A 482 -39.56 -12.65 -15.62
C TYR A 482 -38.78 -13.93 -15.23
N SER A 483 -39.49 -14.89 -14.63
CA SER A 483 -38.92 -16.10 -14.08
C SER A 483 -39.58 -17.35 -14.68
N PRO A 484 -38.89 -18.09 -15.57
CA PRO A 484 -39.46 -19.29 -16.20
C PRO A 484 -39.40 -20.54 -15.31
N GLN A 485 -38.57 -20.53 -14.27
CA GLN A 485 -38.48 -21.57 -13.24
C GLN A 485 -38.03 -20.93 -11.91
N PRO A 486 -38.35 -21.52 -10.75
CA PRO A 486 -37.96 -20.96 -9.46
C PRO A 486 -36.46 -20.68 -9.35
N HIS A 487 -36.10 -19.47 -8.96
CA HIS A 487 -34.71 -19.04 -8.71
C HIS A 487 -34.70 -17.73 -7.91
N ILE A 488 -33.54 -17.36 -7.36
CA ILE A 488 -33.34 -16.04 -6.75
C ILE A 488 -32.38 -15.21 -7.58
N HIS A 489 -32.86 -14.04 -7.96
CA HIS A 489 -32.07 -13.01 -8.61
C HIS A 489 -31.53 -12.02 -7.57
N VAL A 490 -30.27 -11.62 -7.72
CA VAL A 490 -29.65 -10.56 -6.92
C VAL A 490 -28.87 -9.60 -7.80
N GLN A 491 -29.04 -8.30 -7.55
CA GLN A 491 -28.28 -7.25 -8.20
C GLN A 491 -27.96 -6.09 -7.24
N VAL A 492 -26.94 -5.31 -7.58
CA VAL A 492 -26.62 -4.05 -6.90
C VAL A 492 -26.83 -2.91 -7.88
N GLN A 493 -27.46 -1.83 -7.46
CA GLN A 493 -27.79 -0.69 -8.31
C GLN A 493 -27.59 0.66 -7.59
N ALA A 494 -27.42 1.72 -8.39
CA ALA A 494 -27.07 3.06 -7.90
C ALA A 494 -28.27 3.85 -7.32
N SER A 495 -29.50 3.41 -7.56
CA SER A 495 -30.71 4.14 -7.14
C SER A 495 -31.81 3.20 -6.67
N GLU A 496 -32.79 3.74 -5.93
CA GLU A 496 -33.97 3.02 -5.45
C GLU A 496 -35.04 2.75 -6.53
N VAL A 497 -34.83 3.23 -7.76
CA VAL A 497 -35.76 3.01 -8.88
C VAL A 497 -35.63 1.58 -9.39
N ILE A 498 -36.74 0.85 -9.45
CA ILE A 498 -36.81 -0.51 -10.00
C ILE A 498 -36.28 -0.52 -11.44
N GLY A 499 -35.35 -1.43 -11.71
CA GLY A 499 -34.71 -1.56 -13.02
C GLY A 499 -33.63 -0.54 -13.34
N SER A 500 -33.06 0.10 -12.33
CA SER A 500 -31.88 0.95 -12.49
C SER A 500 -30.69 0.20 -13.08
N ALA A 501 -29.72 0.96 -13.60
CA ALA A 501 -28.45 0.39 -14.05
C ALA A 501 -27.74 -0.29 -12.87
N THR A 502 -27.31 -1.53 -13.12
CA THR A 502 -26.56 -2.34 -12.17
C THR A 502 -25.12 -1.83 -12.02
N MET A 503 -24.52 -2.10 -10.87
CA MET A 503 -23.15 -1.75 -10.51
C MET A 503 -22.34 -3.01 -10.23
N PRO A 504 -21.02 -3.01 -10.50
CA PRO A 504 -20.18 -4.16 -10.17
C PRO A 504 -20.17 -4.41 -8.66
N PHE A 505 -20.26 -5.69 -8.30
CA PHE A 505 -20.21 -6.17 -6.92
C PHE A 505 -19.49 -7.52 -6.88
N SER A 506 -19.19 -8.03 -5.69
CA SER A 506 -18.64 -9.38 -5.47
C SER A 506 -19.27 -10.01 -4.23
N PHE A 507 -19.27 -11.34 -4.18
CA PHE A 507 -19.73 -12.04 -2.99
C PHE A 507 -18.61 -12.12 -1.96
N ALA A 508 -18.92 -11.75 -0.72
CA ALA A 508 -18.10 -12.00 0.46
C ALA A 508 -18.33 -13.44 0.95
N GLN A 509 -17.26 -14.06 1.44
CA GLN A 509 -17.28 -15.31 2.22
C GLN A 509 -18.18 -16.42 1.65
N TYR A 510 -17.63 -17.22 0.74
CA TYR A 510 -18.33 -18.42 0.29
C TYR A 510 -17.38 -19.60 0.18
N VAL A 511 -17.95 -20.80 0.25
CA VAL A 511 -17.24 -22.05 0.00
C VAL A 511 -17.68 -22.61 -1.34
N GLU A 512 -16.73 -22.91 -2.22
CA GLU A 512 -16.92 -23.67 -3.45
C GLU A 512 -16.33 -25.07 -3.25
N GLY A 513 -17.19 -26.07 -3.05
CA GLY A 513 -16.77 -27.43 -2.68
C GLY A 513 -16.14 -27.46 -1.28
N SER A 514 -14.81 -27.46 -1.20
CA SER A 514 -14.05 -27.33 0.07
C SER A 514 -13.11 -26.13 0.08
N GLN A 515 -13.15 -25.31 -0.97
CA GLN A 515 -12.32 -24.12 -1.05
C GLN A 515 -13.08 -22.92 -0.48
N TYR A 516 -12.54 -22.27 0.54
CA TYR A 516 -13.04 -21.01 1.04
C TYR A 516 -12.51 -19.83 0.21
N HIS A 517 -13.41 -18.91 -0.09
CA HIS A 517 -13.16 -17.65 -0.76
C HIS A 517 -13.58 -16.51 0.15
N SER A 518 -12.65 -15.61 0.49
CA SER A 518 -12.96 -14.40 1.28
C SER A 518 -13.76 -13.38 0.47
N HIS A 519 -13.61 -13.42 -0.85
CA HIS A 519 -14.37 -12.66 -1.81
C HIS A 519 -14.32 -13.36 -3.18
N GLY A 520 -15.24 -13.04 -4.08
CA GLY A 520 -15.15 -13.49 -5.47
C GLY A 520 -16.44 -13.41 -6.25
N LEU A 521 -16.34 -13.79 -7.52
CA LEU A 521 -17.42 -13.94 -8.48
C LEU A 521 -17.46 -15.40 -8.92
N PRO A 522 -18.31 -16.25 -8.31
CA PRO A 522 -18.39 -17.65 -8.66
C PRO A 522 -18.90 -17.78 -10.11
N TYR A 523 -18.29 -18.69 -10.87
CA TYR A 523 -18.66 -18.93 -12.27
C TYR A 523 -20.00 -19.66 -12.39
N GLU A 524 -20.67 -19.51 -13.54
CA GLU A 524 -21.88 -20.25 -13.86
C GLU A 524 -21.68 -21.77 -13.74
N GLY A 525 -22.68 -22.46 -13.17
CA GLY A 525 -22.66 -23.90 -12.90
C GLY A 525 -21.89 -24.29 -11.63
N LYS A 526 -21.27 -23.37 -10.90
CA LYS A 526 -20.62 -23.66 -9.63
C LYS A 526 -21.61 -23.69 -8.48
N THR A 527 -21.50 -24.72 -7.64
CA THR A 527 -22.25 -24.83 -6.39
C THR A 527 -21.46 -24.20 -5.25
N ILE A 528 -22.09 -23.27 -4.55
CA ILE A 528 -21.50 -22.48 -3.48
C ILE A 528 -22.36 -22.51 -2.22
N ASN A 529 -21.70 -22.37 -1.08
CA ASN A 529 -22.32 -22.27 0.24
C ASN A 529 -21.93 -20.94 0.90
N SER A 530 -22.84 -20.38 1.69
CA SER A 530 -22.54 -19.22 2.53
C SER A 530 -21.62 -19.60 3.69
N ALA A 531 -20.52 -18.87 3.85
CA ALA A 531 -19.52 -19.11 4.90
C ALA A 531 -19.61 -18.05 6.00
N LEU A 532 -20.80 -17.94 6.62
CA LEU A 532 -21.04 -16.95 7.66
C LEU A 532 -20.09 -17.12 8.84
N SER A 533 -19.69 -15.99 9.42
CA SER A 533 -18.73 -15.96 10.53
C SER A 533 -19.29 -16.62 11.78
N VAL A 534 -18.47 -17.44 12.42
CA VAL A 534 -18.74 -18.12 13.68
C VAL A 534 -18.05 -17.34 14.81
N PRO A 535 -18.76 -16.97 15.90
CA PRO A 535 -18.21 -16.16 16.99
C PRO A 535 -16.90 -16.70 17.60
N TYR A 536 -16.73 -18.02 17.61
CA TYR A 536 -15.52 -18.70 18.09
C TYR A 536 -14.24 -18.19 17.39
N TYR A 537 -14.22 -18.18 16.06
CA TYR A 537 -13.05 -17.72 15.28
C TYR A 537 -12.89 -16.20 15.27
N ASP A 538 -13.99 -15.47 15.43
CA ASP A 538 -13.94 -14.02 15.65
C ASP A 538 -13.24 -13.70 16.98
N GLN A 539 -13.57 -14.39 18.07
CA GLN A 539 -12.92 -14.20 19.36
C GLN A 539 -11.42 -14.55 19.31
N LEU A 540 -11.05 -15.67 18.68
CA LEU A 540 -9.67 -16.13 18.49
C LEU A 540 -8.75 -15.07 17.84
N SER A 541 -9.31 -14.29 16.93
CA SER A 541 -8.58 -13.29 16.14
C SER A 541 -8.71 -11.86 16.71
N THR A 542 -9.27 -11.71 17.92
CA THR A 542 -9.39 -10.42 18.61
C THR A 542 -8.22 -10.20 19.55
N PHE A 543 -7.46 -9.12 19.35
CA PHE A 543 -6.31 -8.76 20.17
C PHE A 543 -6.53 -7.42 20.87
N LEU A 544 -6.15 -7.33 22.15
CA LEU A 544 -6.33 -6.12 22.95
C LEU A 544 -5.10 -5.21 22.83
N LEU A 545 -5.30 -3.90 22.96
CA LEU A 545 -4.19 -2.94 23.04
C LEU A 545 -3.29 -3.26 24.24
N ASP A 546 -1.97 -3.15 24.02
CA ASP A 546 -0.92 -3.45 25.00
C ASP A 546 -0.89 -4.91 25.50
N GLU A 547 -1.68 -5.79 24.89
CA GLU A 547 -1.61 -7.23 25.14
C GLU A 547 -0.19 -7.74 24.83
N THR A 548 0.35 -8.50 25.78
CA THR A 548 1.68 -9.11 25.63
C THR A 548 1.55 -10.60 25.39
N LEU A 549 1.99 -11.00 24.20
CA LEU A 549 2.09 -12.36 23.78
C LEU A 549 3.49 -12.95 24.08
N ARG A 550 3.64 -13.65 25.21
CA ARG A 550 4.86 -14.39 25.58
C ARG A 550 4.94 -15.80 24.95
N TYR A 551 6.11 -16.16 24.43
CA TYR A 551 6.41 -17.46 23.82
C TYR A 551 7.77 -18.01 24.23
N ASP A 552 7.83 -19.31 24.49
CA ASP A 552 9.06 -20.08 24.50
C ASP A 552 9.42 -20.51 23.08
N VAL A 553 10.66 -20.22 22.69
CA VAL A 553 11.22 -20.56 21.38
C VAL A 553 12.01 -21.84 21.50
N PHE A 554 11.57 -22.87 20.79
CA PHE A 554 12.28 -24.13 20.64
C PHE A 554 12.96 -24.19 19.27
N ILE A 555 14.24 -24.56 19.25
CA ILE A 555 15.01 -24.82 18.03
C ILE A 555 15.47 -26.27 18.10
N GLU A 556 15.10 -27.08 17.11
CA GLU A 556 15.37 -28.54 17.12
C GLU A 556 14.88 -29.22 18.42
N GLY A 557 13.73 -28.77 18.93
CA GLY A 557 13.11 -29.29 20.15
C GLY A 557 13.77 -28.83 21.46
N LYS A 558 14.83 -28.02 21.43
CA LYS A 558 15.48 -27.47 22.62
C LYS A 558 15.03 -26.04 22.88
N LEU A 559 14.68 -25.74 24.13
CA LEU A 559 14.37 -24.37 24.56
C LEU A 559 15.59 -23.48 24.32
N SER A 560 15.44 -22.48 23.46
CA SER A 560 16.48 -21.53 23.09
C SER A 560 16.36 -20.24 23.92
N LYS A 561 15.15 -19.67 24.00
CA LYS A 561 14.86 -18.41 24.72
C LYS A 561 13.36 -18.17 24.82
N THR A 562 12.98 -17.26 25.68
CA THR A 562 11.61 -16.70 25.77
C THR A 562 11.56 -15.33 25.09
N ILE A 563 10.46 -15.05 24.40
CA ILE A 563 10.23 -13.80 23.67
C ILE A 563 8.86 -13.21 24.00
N ASP A 564 8.75 -11.89 23.95
CA ASP A 564 7.50 -11.16 24.07
C ASP A 564 7.17 -10.48 22.74
N ILE A 565 5.94 -10.64 22.26
CA ILE A 565 5.35 -9.95 21.12
C ILE A 565 4.22 -9.10 21.66
N ARG A 566 4.16 -7.82 21.35
CA ARG A 566 3.14 -6.92 21.91
C ARG A 566 2.17 -6.43 20.85
N VAL A 567 0.96 -6.11 21.25
CA VAL A 567 -0.07 -5.54 20.38
C VAL A 567 -0.11 -4.04 20.56
N ALA A 568 -0.12 -3.30 19.47
CA ALA A 568 -0.32 -1.85 19.45
C ALA A 568 -1.15 -1.45 18.23
N MET A 569 -1.43 -0.15 18.13
CA MET A 569 -2.23 0.41 17.04
C MET A 569 -1.50 1.58 16.40
N ALA A 570 -1.66 1.70 15.09
CA ALA A 570 -1.10 2.79 14.30
C ALA A 570 -2.04 4.01 14.31
N VAL A 571 -1.58 5.13 13.75
CA VAL A 571 -2.34 6.41 13.78
C VAL A 571 -3.62 6.31 12.94
N ASP A 572 -3.64 5.45 11.93
CA ASP A 572 -4.80 5.10 11.11
C ASP A 572 -5.73 4.07 11.78
N SER A 573 -5.51 3.75 13.05
CA SER A 573 -6.22 2.73 13.83
C SER A 573 -5.97 1.28 13.40
N THR A 574 -5.01 1.01 12.51
CA THR A 574 -4.63 -0.36 12.16
C THR A 574 -3.86 -1.02 13.30
N PHE A 575 -4.28 -2.22 13.72
CA PHE A 575 -3.59 -2.99 14.75
C PHE A 575 -2.32 -3.66 14.19
N TYR A 576 -1.31 -3.82 15.03
CA TYR A 576 -0.11 -4.55 14.68
C TYR A 576 0.52 -5.25 15.88
N PHE A 577 1.13 -6.41 15.62
CA PHE A 577 2.09 -7.02 16.52
C PHE A 577 3.44 -6.33 16.36
N TYR A 578 4.17 -6.07 17.43
CA TYR A 578 5.52 -5.52 17.34
C TYR A 578 6.52 -6.20 18.26
N ARG A 579 7.76 -6.22 17.78
CA ARG A 579 8.94 -6.60 18.55
C ARG A 579 10.16 -5.82 18.07
N GLY A 580 10.79 -5.10 18.98
CA GLY A 580 11.83 -4.13 18.61
C GLY A 580 11.29 -3.07 17.65
N ASP A 581 11.98 -2.84 16.53
CA ASP A 581 11.56 -1.91 15.49
C ASP A 581 10.66 -2.58 14.41
N SER A 582 10.39 -3.90 14.49
CA SER A 582 9.57 -4.61 13.49
C SER A 582 8.10 -4.67 13.89
N LYS A 583 7.21 -4.61 12.90
CA LYS A 583 5.75 -4.58 13.05
C LYS A 583 5.07 -5.51 12.05
N LEU A 584 3.98 -6.14 12.47
CA LEU A 584 3.15 -7.01 11.64
C LEU A 584 1.69 -6.55 11.75
N TYR A 585 1.18 -5.91 10.71
CA TYR A 585 -0.13 -5.24 10.71
C TYR A 585 -1.23 -6.24 10.37
N PHE A 586 -2.33 -6.18 11.10
CA PHE A 586 -3.45 -7.08 10.92
C PHE A 586 -4.79 -6.39 11.16
N GLY A 587 -5.86 -7.03 10.71
CA GLY A 587 -7.22 -6.57 10.92
C GLY A 587 -8.24 -7.60 10.47
N LYS A 588 -9.50 -7.22 10.52
CA LYS A 588 -10.64 -8.05 10.15
C LYS A 588 -11.40 -7.39 9.03
N LEU A 589 -11.72 -8.15 7.99
CA LEU A 589 -12.48 -7.67 6.85
C LEU A 589 -13.40 -8.78 6.36
N HIS A 590 -14.70 -8.47 6.23
CA HIS A 590 -15.72 -9.38 5.70
C HIS A 590 -15.59 -10.80 6.29
N GLY A 591 -15.58 -10.92 7.62
CA GLY A 591 -15.53 -12.19 8.35
C GLY A 591 -14.24 -13.02 8.17
N SER A 592 -13.16 -12.39 7.74
CA SER A 592 -11.83 -12.98 7.74
C SER A 592 -10.85 -12.08 8.48
N PHE A 593 -9.95 -12.71 9.21
CA PHE A 593 -8.78 -12.05 9.76
C PHE A 593 -7.67 -12.06 8.70
N PHE A 594 -6.99 -10.93 8.54
CA PHE A 594 -5.90 -10.76 7.59
C PHE A 594 -4.70 -10.12 8.27
N VAL A 595 -3.53 -10.62 7.91
CA VAL A 595 -2.26 -9.93 8.14
C VAL A 595 -1.90 -9.15 6.88
N TYR A 596 -2.00 -7.82 6.92
CA TYR A 596 -1.88 -6.96 5.75
C TYR A 596 -0.45 -6.88 5.22
N HIS A 597 0.52 -6.68 6.10
CA HIS A 597 1.94 -6.59 5.75
C HIS A 597 2.84 -6.58 6.99
N MET A 598 4.15 -6.72 6.76
CA MET A 598 5.18 -6.65 7.78
C MET A 598 6.17 -5.53 7.46
N ASP A 599 6.51 -4.73 8.45
CA ASP A 599 7.64 -3.80 8.41
C ASP A 599 8.78 -4.38 9.27
N GLY A 600 10.00 -4.42 8.73
CA GLY A 600 11.16 -4.99 9.42
C GLY A 600 11.40 -6.48 9.09
N LYS A 601 12.30 -7.13 9.85
CA LYS A 601 12.81 -8.48 9.54
C LYS A 601 12.84 -9.41 10.76
N ASP A 602 11.97 -9.16 11.74
CA ASP A 602 11.92 -10.02 12.93
C ASP A 602 11.47 -11.45 12.55
N PRO A 603 12.28 -12.48 12.85
CA PRO A 603 12.02 -13.84 12.38
C PRO A 603 10.75 -14.46 12.98
N TYR A 604 10.30 -14.01 14.15
CA TYR A 604 9.14 -14.60 14.84
C TYR A 604 7.82 -13.97 14.41
N LEU A 605 7.83 -12.65 14.15
CA LEU A 605 6.71 -12.02 13.43
C LEU A 605 6.58 -12.60 12.02
N ARG A 606 7.71 -12.87 11.35
CA ARG A 606 7.70 -13.60 10.06
C ARG A 606 7.08 -15.00 10.21
N MET A 607 7.38 -15.75 11.27
CA MET A 607 6.73 -17.05 11.51
C MET A 607 5.21 -16.94 11.61
N ILE A 608 4.68 -15.97 12.37
CA ILE A 608 3.23 -15.73 12.45
C ILE A 608 2.64 -15.44 11.07
N TYR A 609 3.27 -14.53 10.31
CA TYR A 609 2.80 -14.16 8.98
C TYR A 609 2.75 -15.34 8.00
N LEU A 610 3.77 -16.20 8.02
CA LEU A 610 3.84 -17.36 7.14
C LEU A 610 2.84 -18.45 7.57
N SER A 611 2.69 -18.68 8.86
CA SER A 611 1.77 -19.71 9.36
C SER A 611 0.30 -19.32 9.26
N LEU A 612 -0.03 -18.03 9.28
CA LEU A 612 -1.41 -17.55 9.19
C LEU A 612 -1.52 -16.14 8.59
N ALA A 613 -1.33 -16.02 7.28
CA ALA A 613 -1.52 -14.75 6.58
C ALA A 613 -3.00 -14.31 6.55
N SER A 614 -3.92 -15.28 6.51
CA SER A 614 -5.36 -15.07 6.62
C SER A 614 -6.02 -16.23 7.35
N LEU A 615 -7.13 -15.93 8.05
CA LEU A 615 -7.95 -16.89 8.79
C LEU A 615 -9.43 -16.63 8.46
N PRO A 616 -10.12 -17.58 7.80
CA PRO A 616 -11.57 -17.57 7.71
C PRO A 616 -12.17 -17.65 9.11
N MET A 617 -13.17 -16.82 9.43
CA MET A 617 -13.92 -16.96 10.68
C MET A 617 -15.00 -18.05 10.58
N HIS A 618 -14.75 -19.09 9.80
CA HIS A 618 -15.67 -20.16 9.49
C HIS A 618 -14.89 -21.47 9.42
N TYR A 619 -15.54 -22.58 9.74
CA TYR A 619 -14.91 -23.89 9.71
C TYR A 619 -15.86 -24.92 9.11
N GLU A 620 -15.35 -25.63 8.11
CA GLU A 620 -15.91 -26.87 7.60
C GLU A 620 -14.80 -27.93 7.56
N ALA A 621 -15.15 -29.18 7.80
CA ALA A 621 -14.18 -30.28 7.77
C ALA A 621 -13.57 -30.40 6.36
N GLY A 622 -12.23 -30.40 6.29
CA GLY A 622 -11.50 -30.46 5.02
C GLY A 622 -11.44 -29.13 4.24
N MET A 623 -11.92 -28.03 4.82
CA MET A 623 -11.87 -26.72 4.20
C MET A 623 -10.42 -26.22 4.05
N PHE A 624 -10.13 -25.65 2.89
CA PHE A 624 -8.85 -25.00 2.59
C PHE A 624 -9.06 -23.64 1.94
N TRP A 625 -8.07 -22.76 2.04
CA TRP A 625 -8.07 -21.46 1.36
C TRP A 625 -6.68 -21.15 0.83
N LYS A 626 -6.64 -20.20 -0.11
CA LYS A 626 -5.40 -19.72 -0.72
C LYS A 626 -5.23 -18.25 -0.42
N ASP A 627 -3.99 -17.83 -0.20
CA ASP A 627 -3.62 -16.44 0.02
C ASP A 627 -2.37 -16.09 -0.79
N SER A 628 -2.27 -14.84 -1.20
CA SER A 628 -1.11 -14.29 -1.92
C SER A 628 -0.23 -13.54 -0.91
N ILE A 629 1.01 -13.99 -0.72
CA ILE A 629 1.89 -13.43 0.31
C ILE A 629 3.16 -12.83 -0.29
N SER A 630 3.66 -11.79 0.36
CA SER A 630 4.88 -11.07 0.00
C SER A 630 6.09 -11.98 -0.27
N ASN A 631 6.75 -11.78 -1.42
CA ASN A 631 7.99 -12.48 -1.77
C ASN A 631 9.15 -12.05 -0.87
N THR A 632 9.20 -10.76 -0.51
CA THR A 632 10.30 -10.21 0.30
C THR A 632 10.32 -10.75 1.72
N VAL A 633 9.15 -11.09 2.28
CA VAL A 633 9.05 -11.69 3.62
C VAL A 633 9.27 -13.21 3.57
N THR A 634 8.87 -13.89 2.50
CA THR A 634 8.91 -15.36 2.40
C THR A 634 10.29 -15.88 2.03
N GLN A 635 10.97 -15.26 1.07
CA GLN A 635 12.17 -15.79 0.45
C GLN A 635 13.46 -15.40 1.19
N SER A 636 14.57 -16.05 0.84
CA SER A 636 15.91 -15.63 1.27
C SER A 636 16.27 -14.26 0.68
N THR A 637 17.20 -13.53 1.30
CA THR A 637 17.61 -12.19 0.86
C THR A 637 17.98 -12.12 -0.63
N TRP A 638 18.68 -13.13 -1.15
CA TRP A 638 19.09 -13.17 -2.55
C TRP A 638 17.92 -13.45 -3.50
N MET A 639 17.08 -14.43 -3.16
CA MET A 639 15.88 -14.78 -3.94
C MET A 639 14.89 -13.61 -3.97
N ALA A 640 14.60 -13.01 -2.81
CA ALA A 640 13.72 -11.85 -2.67
C ALA A 640 14.19 -10.71 -3.58
N ALA A 641 15.49 -10.43 -3.57
CA ALA A 641 16.04 -9.32 -4.33
C ALA A 641 16.15 -9.61 -5.84
N PHE A 642 16.18 -10.89 -6.26
CA PHE A 642 16.01 -11.28 -7.67
C PHE A 642 14.54 -11.13 -8.08
N THR A 643 13.61 -11.70 -7.31
CA THR A 643 12.18 -11.65 -7.59
C THR A 643 11.66 -10.22 -7.63
N SER A 644 12.06 -9.38 -6.69
CA SER A 644 11.63 -7.97 -6.64
C SER A 644 12.07 -7.19 -7.88
N LEU A 645 13.27 -7.47 -8.39
CA LEU A 645 13.79 -6.87 -9.61
C LEU A 645 13.10 -7.45 -10.85
N ALA A 646 12.95 -8.77 -10.93
CA ALA A 646 12.33 -9.45 -12.06
C ALA A 646 10.86 -9.02 -12.24
N ASN A 647 10.10 -8.94 -11.15
CA ASN A 647 8.70 -8.51 -11.17
C ASN A 647 8.51 -7.09 -11.72
N ALA A 648 9.54 -6.25 -11.65
CA ALA A 648 9.51 -4.91 -12.21
C ALA A 648 9.50 -4.91 -13.76
N PHE A 649 9.82 -6.03 -14.42
CA PHE A 649 9.90 -6.16 -15.87
C PHE A 649 9.02 -7.29 -16.45
N LEU A 650 8.60 -8.25 -15.63
CA LEU A 650 7.80 -9.39 -16.09
C LEU A 650 6.34 -9.02 -16.34
N LEU A 651 5.77 -9.53 -17.44
CA LEU A 651 4.32 -9.44 -17.70
C LEU A 651 3.51 -10.36 -16.78
N LYS A 652 4.08 -11.50 -16.40
CA LYS A 652 3.53 -12.44 -15.41
C LYS A 652 4.43 -12.41 -14.17
N PRO A 653 4.00 -11.79 -13.06
CA PRO A 653 4.84 -11.65 -11.88
C PRO A 653 5.11 -13.01 -11.24
N ILE A 654 6.28 -13.13 -10.63
CA ILE A 654 6.62 -14.20 -9.70
C ILE A 654 5.88 -13.93 -8.40
N ILE A 655 4.99 -14.84 -8.02
CA ILE A 655 4.14 -14.73 -6.83
C ILE A 655 4.43 -15.88 -5.86
N THR A 656 4.28 -15.60 -4.58
CA THR A 656 4.27 -16.63 -3.54
C THR A 656 2.85 -16.82 -3.06
N THR A 657 2.37 -18.06 -3.13
CA THR A 657 1.03 -18.45 -2.70
C THR A 657 1.13 -19.32 -1.46
N ALA A 658 0.32 -19.02 -0.46
CA ALA A 658 0.09 -19.88 0.69
C ALA A 658 -1.23 -20.61 0.52
N GLN A 659 -1.23 -21.93 0.73
CA GLN A 659 -2.44 -22.72 0.83
C GLN A 659 -2.55 -23.23 2.26
N TYR A 660 -3.61 -22.84 2.94
CA TYR A 660 -3.90 -23.24 4.31
C TYR A 660 -5.09 -24.19 4.33
N HIS A 661 -5.10 -25.12 5.27
CA HIS A 661 -6.25 -25.98 5.56
C HIS A 661 -6.34 -26.25 7.05
N PHE A 662 -7.55 -26.45 7.53
CA PHE A 662 -7.75 -26.97 8.87
C PHE A 662 -7.45 -28.48 8.89
N SER A 663 -6.48 -28.92 9.70
CA SER A 663 -6.29 -30.35 9.97
C SER A 663 -7.31 -30.87 11.00
N ASP A 664 -7.72 -29.98 11.89
CA ASP A 664 -8.78 -30.14 12.89
C ASP A 664 -9.32 -28.74 13.24
N GLU A 665 -10.31 -28.65 14.13
CA GLU A 665 -10.96 -27.38 14.52
C GLU A 665 -10.00 -26.36 15.18
N HIS A 666 -8.84 -26.81 15.68
CA HIS A 666 -7.89 -25.98 16.42
C HIS A 666 -6.58 -25.78 15.65
N THR A 667 -6.28 -26.61 14.66
CA THR A 667 -4.97 -26.61 14.01
C THR A 667 -5.09 -26.33 12.52
N ILE A 668 -4.30 -25.35 12.06
CA ILE A 668 -4.18 -24.97 10.66
C ILE A 668 -2.79 -25.36 10.17
N LYS A 669 -2.75 -26.04 9.03
CA LYS A 669 -1.51 -26.36 8.33
C LYS A 669 -1.44 -25.57 7.04
N GLY A 670 -0.29 -24.95 6.80
CA GLY A 670 -0.03 -24.15 5.61
C GLY A 670 1.10 -24.73 4.76
N ARG A 671 0.90 -24.70 3.45
CA ARG A 671 1.92 -25.01 2.44
C ARG A 671 2.16 -23.77 1.59
N ILE A 672 3.38 -23.25 1.63
CA ILE A 672 3.78 -22.05 0.92
C ILE A 672 4.64 -22.45 -0.27
N SER A 673 4.29 -21.97 -1.46
CA SER A 673 5.00 -22.25 -2.71
C SER A 673 5.25 -20.98 -3.50
N ASN A 674 6.36 -20.94 -4.22
CA ASN A 674 6.67 -19.87 -5.14
C ASN A 674 6.47 -20.31 -6.60
N SER A 675 6.00 -19.40 -7.46
CA SER A 675 5.75 -19.73 -8.86
C SER A 675 7.01 -19.94 -9.72
N PHE A 676 8.18 -19.51 -9.22
CA PHE A 676 9.46 -19.61 -9.93
C PHE A 676 10.46 -20.53 -9.24
N PHE A 677 10.56 -20.45 -7.90
CA PHE A 677 11.44 -21.31 -7.12
C PHE A 677 10.72 -22.58 -6.67
N SER A 678 11.43 -23.71 -6.69
CA SER A 678 10.91 -25.02 -6.24
C SER A 678 10.83 -25.18 -4.72
N SER A 679 11.19 -24.15 -3.94
CA SER A 679 11.12 -24.18 -2.49
C SER A 679 9.66 -24.25 -2.01
N VAL A 680 9.39 -25.19 -1.12
CA VAL A 680 8.12 -25.32 -0.40
C VAL A 680 8.41 -25.19 1.09
N LEU A 681 7.65 -24.33 1.77
CA LEU A 681 7.68 -24.22 3.23
C LEU A 681 6.39 -24.80 3.80
N GLU A 682 6.53 -25.57 4.87
CA GLU A 682 5.40 -26.10 5.62
C GLU A 682 5.31 -25.40 6.97
N THR A 683 4.08 -25.08 7.35
CA THR A 683 3.76 -24.35 8.56
C THR A 683 2.63 -25.04 9.29
N SER A 684 2.61 -24.91 10.61
CA SER A 684 1.49 -25.31 11.44
C SER A 684 1.25 -24.25 12.50
N ILE A 685 -0.01 -23.95 12.78
CA ILE A 685 -0.41 -23.09 13.88
C ILE A 685 -1.58 -23.73 14.62
N THR A 686 -1.48 -23.78 15.94
CA THR A 686 -2.55 -24.26 16.82
C THR A 686 -3.19 -23.07 17.52
N LEU A 687 -4.52 -23.10 17.58
CA LEU A 687 -5.39 -22.04 18.05
C LEU A 687 -6.10 -22.48 19.34
N ASP A 688 -6.30 -21.54 20.27
CA ASP A 688 -7.11 -21.74 21.47
C ASP A 688 -7.86 -20.44 21.83
N PRO A 689 -9.15 -20.47 22.20
CA PRO A 689 -9.94 -19.26 22.45
C PRO A 689 -9.38 -18.30 23.50
N TYR A 690 -8.65 -18.83 24.47
CA TYR A 690 -8.09 -18.06 25.58
C TYR A 690 -6.67 -17.62 25.26
N SER A 691 -5.87 -18.54 24.74
CA SER A 691 -4.44 -18.36 24.51
C SER A 691 -4.10 -17.86 23.10
N LYS A 692 -5.11 -17.78 22.22
CA LYS A 692 -5.10 -17.34 20.82
C LYS A 692 -4.21 -18.21 19.95
N PHE A 693 -2.93 -17.89 19.84
CA PHE A 693 -1.95 -18.67 19.08
C PHE A 693 -1.09 -19.46 20.08
N THR A 694 -1.42 -20.74 20.28
CA THR A 694 -0.80 -21.61 21.31
C THR A 694 0.52 -22.20 20.87
N SER A 695 0.58 -22.71 19.64
CA SER A 695 1.83 -23.18 19.05
C SER A 695 1.96 -22.72 17.62
N ILE A 696 3.16 -22.30 17.21
CA ILE A 696 3.49 -21.93 15.83
C ILE A 696 4.75 -22.65 15.43
N GLN A 697 4.66 -23.50 14.41
CA GLN A 697 5.77 -24.27 13.88
C GLN A 697 6.07 -23.83 12.44
N LEU A 698 7.34 -23.56 12.18
CA LEU A 698 7.90 -23.33 10.84
C LEU A 698 9.26 -24.03 10.79
N ASP A 699 9.40 -25.02 9.91
CA ASP A 699 10.58 -25.87 9.82
C ASP A 699 11.00 -26.46 11.19
N ASN A 700 12.23 -26.19 11.64
CA ASN A 700 12.80 -26.69 12.89
C ASN A 700 12.58 -25.76 14.10
N ILE A 701 11.79 -24.69 13.94
CA ILE A 701 11.54 -23.70 14.99
C ILE A 701 10.07 -23.79 15.41
N GLU A 702 9.85 -23.86 16.72
CA GLU A 702 8.52 -23.89 17.33
C GLU A 702 8.41 -22.77 18.37
N LEU A 703 7.30 -22.04 18.34
CA LEU A 703 6.92 -21.06 19.36
C LEU A 703 5.79 -21.65 20.19
N LYS A 704 6.02 -21.90 21.47
CA LYS A 704 4.98 -22.33 22.40
C LYS A 704 4.57 -21.18 23.29
N ARG A 705 3.28 -20.91 23.33
CA ARG A 705 2.67 -19.92 24.19
C ARG A 705 2.96 -20.25 25.65
N ILE A 706 3.40 -19.25 26.40
CA ILE A 706 3.45 -19.33 27.86
C ILE A 706 2.23 -18.57 28.33
N ASP A 707 1.16 -19.28 28.65
CA ASP A 707 0.06 -18.65 29.35
C ASP A 707 0.46 -18.51 30.80
N HIS A 708 0.37 -17.29 31.32
CA HIS A 708 0.38 -17.11 32.77
C HIS A 708 -0.83 -17.90 33.28
N GLU A 709 -0.59 -18.97 34.05
CA GLU A 709 -1.62 -19.55 34.90
C GLU A 709 -2.35 -18.39 35.59
N LYS A 710 -3.69 -18.40 35.43
CA LYS A 710 -4.62 -17.34 35.84
C LYS A 710 -4.38 -16.80 37.24
#